data_AF-A0A540KXR9-F1
#
_entry.id   AF-A0A540KXR9-F1
#
_cell.length_a   1.000
_cell.length_b   1.000
_cell.length_c   1.000
_cell.angle_alpha   90.00
_cell.angle_beta   90.00
_cell.angle_gamma   90.00
#
_symmetry.space_group_name_H-M   'P 1'
#
loop_
_entity.id
_entity.type
_entity.pdbx_description
1 polymer ?
#
loop_
_entity_poly.entity_id
_entity_poly.type
_entity_poly.pdbx_seq_one_letter_code
_entity_poly.pdbx_strand_id
1 'polypeptide(L)'
;MEKKGPKTRSEVEEKLLEKVGEAIATVKKAKHVDQVICALHSLAVLLFPLDVSLVSGAIDEEYREQIISSEAPSAAERREWWQAFYGGAAFSTFARFLLIDLASNWLACFPLSARKHVYDVFFVHGLATEVVQTLVPCLQKSGGDDLDVKAIHSNTERLLILCLLENNGVLQVAREFGGSCQSEDYINENLKPAVSRVAQIVASIPDKAQLRAPTSLSSHLFFKQVTVQLLSLAEERNTNLLDGAFLKSDMNGTLLFVGETFSRICRRGSVDVLLSEIIPRILGHVRSLLSSNIEPVVSDVFESNPESQFWLNVIQAMSDSYAVERMSEQLLHQLASERVSDVEAYWILWLLFHRVSQYQISVRSMFSDKFLLWKVFPVCCLRWILQFAILERPPDSNSLAKGHNTRNFLDTLQHLVAVWSKKEFVQSAPMEQQTYVSAAVGLSLEKMSKEELDETKDVMHSILKGVSCRLESPNHLVRKMASSVALVFSKVIDPNNPLYLDDSCTEDTIDWEFGLSTPEKVTSGTSSCIQQGIDNPEASTTSVLEKDLTRKANDGISSNGKSKNRKSYEPKLVDPDEIIDPVTLNYESGSDDNENDDASESSDVSSESSLQPYDLSDDDTDLKRKFSQLVDVVAALRKSDDADGVSKPSSWRMLLMLLKSLSEHHLMSFST
;
A
#
# COMPACT_ATOMS: atom_id res chain seq x y z
N MET A 1 -16.66 -50.47 40.60
CA MET A 1 -16.63 -49.25 39.78
C MET A 1 -15.89 -48.16 40.55
N GLU A 2 -14.57 -48.09 40.41
CA GLU A 2 -13.81 -46.94 40.90
C GLU A 2 -13.81 -45.86 39.82
N LYS A 3 -14.30 -44.67 40.16
CA LYS A 3 -14.11 -43.48 39.32
C LYS A 3 -12.64 -43.08 39.45
N LYS A 4 -11.82 -43.35 38.42
CA LYS A 4 -10.51 -42.69 38.29
C LYS A 4 -10.76 -41.18 38.26
N GLY A 5 -10.05 -40.46 39.13
CA GLY A 5 -10.05 -38.99 39.12
C GLY A 5 -9.43 -38.45 37.81
N PRO A 6 -9.53 -37.14 37.56
CA PRO A 6 -8.89 -36.52 36.41
C PRO A 6 -7.37 -36.79 36.47
N LYS A 7 -6.83 -37.45 35.44
CA LYS A 7 -5.39 -37.62 35.27
C LYS A 7 -4.76 -36.22 35.23
N THR A 8 -3.67 -36.01 35.94
CA THR A 8 -2.98 -34.72 35.82
C THR A 8 -2.38 -34.59 34.42
N ARG A 9 -2.43 -33.40 33.82
CA ARG A 9 -1.95 -33.16 32.44
C ARG A 9 -0.52 -33.67 32.21
N SER A 10 0.34 -33.53 33.21
CA SER A 10 1.72 -34.04 33.23
C SER A 10 1.82 -35.56 33.02
N GLU A 11 0.89 -36.36 33.57
CA GLU A 11 0.89 -37.82 33.39
C GLU A 11 0.52 -38.26 31.98
N VAL A 12 -0.23 -37.44 31.24
CA VAL A 12 -0.58 -37.71 29.84
C VAL A 12 0.62 -37.37 28.96
N GLU A 13 1.24 -36.21 29.18
CA GLU A 13 2.45 -35.78 28.48
C GLU A 13 3.62 -36.77 28.65
N GLU A 14 3.84 -37.30 29.86
CA GLU A 14 4.90 -38.31 30.13
C GLU A 14 4.67 -39.64 29.40
N LYS A 15 3.47 -40.23 29.50
CA LYS A 15 3.09 -41.49 28.82
C LYS A 15 3.15 -41.36 27.29
N LEU A 16 2.88 -40.16 26.80
CA LEU A 16 2.85 -39.85 25.38
C LEU A 16 4.27 -39.62 24.84
N LEU A 17 5.18 -39.05 25.63
CA LEU A 17 6.63 -39.08 25.37
C LEU A 17 7.20 -40.51 25.38
N GLU A 18 6.77 -41.36 26.32
CA GLU A 18 7.13 -42.78 26.35
C GLU A 18 6.70 -43.50 25.06
N LYS A 19 5.44 -43.31 24.63
CA LYS A 19 4.92 -43.87 23.37
C LYS A 19 5.63 -43.36 22.12
N VAL A 20 5.98 -42.07 22.09
CA VAL A 20 6.84 -41.50 21.03
C VAL A 20 8.23 -42.16 21.03
N GLY A 21 8.82 -42.37 22.22
CA GLY A 21 10.10 -43.07 22.37
C GLY A 21 10.05 -44.53 21.91
N GLU A 22 8.98 -45.26 22.24
CA GLU A 22 8.73 -46.64 21.81
C GLU A 22 8.58 -46.74 20.28
N ALA A 23 7.80 -45.84 19.67
CA ALA A 23 7.64 -45.78 18.22
C ALA A 23 8.98 -45.52 17.52
N ILE A 24 9.74 -44.51 17.97
CA ILE A 24 11.08 -44.19 17.43
C ILE A 24 12.04 -45.38 17.58
N ALA A 25 12.05 -46.03 18.74
CA ALA A 25 12.91 -47.19 19.01
C ALA A 25 12.53 -48.41 18.15
N THR A 26 11.25 -48.58 17.83
CA THR A 26 10.74 -49.64 16.95
C THR A 26 11.14 -49.39 15.51
N VAL A 27 10.92 -48.17 14.99
CA VAL A 27 11.35 -47.77 13.63
C VAL A 27 12.87 -47.92 13.45
N LYS A 28 13.68 -47.54 14.46
CA LYS A 28 15.15 -47.70 14.40
C LYS A 28 15.62 -49.16 14.40
N LYS A 29 14.77 -50.12 14.78
CA LYS A 29 15.05 -51.57 14.74
C LYS A 29 14.38 -52.28 13.56
N ALA A 30 13.52 -51.58 12.81
CA ALA A 30 12.74 -52.15 11.73
C ALA A 30 13.64 -52.64 10.59
N LYS A 31 13.24 -53.76 9.98
CA LYS A 31 13.87 -54.33 8.78
C LYS A 31 12.96 -54.31 7.56
N HIS A 32 11.66 -54.08 7.76
CA HIS A 32 10.66 -53.99 6.70
C HIS A 32 9.84 -52.71 6.83
N VAL A 33 9.34 -52.20 5.71
CA VAL A 33 8.54 -50.96 5.68
C VAL A 33 7.24 -51.11 6.49
N ASP A 34 6.63 -52.29 6.49
CA ASP A 34 5.40 -52.55 7.26
C ASP A 34 5.61 -52.42 8.77
N GLN A 35 6.77 -52.84 9.30
CA GLN A 35 7.11 -52.66 10.72
C GLN A 35 7.17 -51.18 11.08
N VAL A 36 7.65 -50.34 10.16
CA VAL A 36 7.65 -48.88 10.31
C VAL A 36 6.23 -48.33 10.24
N ILE A 37 5.41 -48.79 9.29
CA ILE A 37 4.01 -48.35 9.14
C ILE A 37 3.20 -48.73 10.39
N CYS A 38 3.35 -49.95 10.94
CA CYS A 38 2.73 -50.37 12.19
C CYS A 38 3.17 -49.51 13.39
N ALA A 39 4.46 -49.17 13.49
CA ALA A 39 4.99 -48.33 14.56
C ALA A 39 4.50 -46.87 14.49
N LEU A 40 4.21 -46.36 13.29
CA LEU A 40 3.56 -45.06 13.11
C LEU A 40 2.06 -45.13 13.38
N HIS A 41 1.39 -46.20 12.92
CA HIS A 41 -0.04 -46.45 13.13
C HIS A 41 -0.40 -46.52 14.61
N SER A 42 0.40 -47.21 15.43
CA SER A 42 0.15 -47.37 16.86
C SER A 42 0.12 -46.04 17.63
N LEU A 43 0.90 -45.03 17.19
CA LEU A 43 0.81 -43.67 17.72
C LEU A 43 -0.33 -42.88 17.07
N ALA A 44 -0.54 -43.04 15.76
CA ALA A 44 -1.54 -42.27 15.02
C ALA A 44 -3.00 -42.59 15.46
N VAL A 45 -3.31 -43.84 15.82
CA VAL A 45 -4.63 -44.25 16.36
C VAL A 45 -4.96 -43.56 17.70
N LEU A 46 -3.93 -43.23 18.49
CA LEU A 46 -4.10 -42.53 19.78
C LEU A 46 -4.48 -41.06 19.60
N LEU A 47 -4.13 -40.45 18.46
CA LEU A 47 -4.31 -39.02 18.19
C LEU A 47 -5.43 -38.72 17.18
N PHE A 48 -5.70 -39.64 16.24
CA PHE A 48 -6.61 -39.42 15.11
C PHE A 48 -7.69 -40.51 14.99
N PRO A 49 -8.88 -40.19 14.46
CA PRO A 49 -9.89 -41.18 14.12
C PRO A 49 -9.50 -41.87 12.79
N LEU A 50 -8.61 -42.86 12.87
CA LEU A 50 -8.19 -43.65 11.71
C LEU A 50 -9.13 -44.82 11.43
N ASP A 51 -9.44 -45.03 10.16
CA ASP A 51 -10.07 -46.25 9.67
C ASP A 51 -8.97 -47.26 9.27
N VAL A 52 -8.92 -48.38 10.00
CA VAL A 52 -7.97 -49.48 9.81
C VAL A 52 -8.01 -50.04 8.38
N SER A 53 -9.17 -50.00 7.70
CA SER A 53 -9.31 -50.52 6.34
C SER A 53 -8.46 -49.75 5.31
N LEU A 54 -8.22 -48.45 5.52
CA LEU A 54 -7.44 -47.59 4.62
C LEU A 54 -5.94 -47.90 4.67
N VAL A 55 -5.47 -48.50 5.77
CA VAL A 55 -4.06 -48.85 6.01
C VAL A 55 -3.81 -50.35 5.81
N SER A 56 -4.76 -51.21 6.19
CA SER A 56 -4.66 -52.67 6.08
C SER A 56 -4.40 -53.15 4.64
N GLY A 57 -5.03 -52.52 3.64
CA GLY A 57 -4.80 -52.83 2.22
C GLY A 57 -3.42 -52.44 1.67
N ALA A 58 -2.62 -51.70 2.43
CA ALA A 58 -1.28 -51.24 2.03
C ALA A 58 -0.14 -52.07 2.64
N ILE A 59 -0.46 -53.14 3.37
CA ILE A 59 0.46 -53.88 4.24
C ILE A 59 0.25 -55.38 4.08
N ASP A 60 1.33 -56.16 4.20
CA ASP A 60 1.33 -57.63 4.14
C ASP A 60 0.51 -58.26 5.29
N GLU A 61 -0.11 -59.41 4.99
CA GLU A 61 -1.04 -60.13 5.89
C GLU A 61 -0.50 -60.32 7.31
N GLU A 62 0.79 -60.67 7.46
CA GLU A 62 1.44 -60.95 8.75
C GLU A 62 1.44 -59.75 9.71
N TYR A 63 1.32 -58.53 9.20
CA TYR A 63 1.32 -57.29 9.99
C TYR A 63 -0.08 -56.70 10.20
N ARG A 64 -1.10 -57.20 9.48
CA ARG A 64 -2.50 -56.71 9.59
C ARG A 64 -3.08 -56.94 10.97
N GLU A 65 -2.78 -58.07 11.61
CA GLU A 65 -3.32 -58.37 12.95
C GLU A 65 -2.87 -57.35 14.00
N GLN A 66 -1.63 -56.83 13.94
CA GLN A 66 -1.12 -55.83 14.88
C GLN A 66 -1.86 -54.48 14.78
N ILE A 67 -2.30 -54.14 13.57
CA ILE A 67 -3.06 -52.92 13.28
C ILE A 67 -4.51 -53.08 13.75
N ILE A 68 -5.11 -54.26 13.51
CA ILE A 68 -6.47 -54.59 13.95
C ILE A 68 -6.56 -54.73 15.47
N SER A 69 -5.51 -55.21 16.15
CA SER A 69 -5.46 -55.36 17.61
C SER A 69 -5.18 -54.06 18.37
N SER A 70 -4.99 -52.93 17.69
CA SER A 70 -4.68 -51.65 18.34
C SER A 70 -5.94 -51.02 18.94
N GLU A 71 -6.06 -51.00 20.28
CA GLU A 71 -7.20 -50.37 20.97
C GLU A 71 -7.27 -48.86 20.70
N ALA A 72 -8.33 -48.42 20.03
CA ALA A 72 -8.58 -47.00 19.77
C ALA A 72 -9.19 -46.32 21.02
N PRO A 73 -8.59 -45.23 21.54
CA PRO A 73 -9.12 -44.53 22.70
C PRO A 73 -10.46 -43.83 22.39
N SER A 74 -11.20 -43.49 23.45
CA SER A 74 -12.45 -42.74 23.33
C SER A 74 -12.21 -41.36 22.70
N ALA A 75 -13.25 -40.75 22.11
CA ALA A 75 -13.12 -39.46 21.43
C ALA A 75 -12.71 -38.30 22.37
N ALA A 76 -13.03 -38.40 23.66
CA ALA A 76 -12.59 -37.44 24.68
C ALA A 76 -11.10 -37.62 25.01
N GLU A 77 -10.68 -38.86 25.30
CA GLU A 77 -9.26 -39.18 25.57
C GLU A 77 -8.38 -38.84 24.37
N ARG A 78 -8.79 -39.18 23.14
CA ARG A 78 -8.08 -38.80 21.92
C ARG A 78 -7.83 -37.29 21.83
N ARG A 79 -8.79 -36.46 22.24
CA ARG A 79 -8.65 -35.00 22.26
C ARG A 79 -7.63 -34.54 23.32
N GLU A 80 -7.66 -35.12 24.52
CA GLU A 80 -6.67 -34.85 25.56
C GLU A 80 -5.25 -35.21 25.11
N TRP A 81 -5.07 -36.38 24.50
CA TRP A 81 -3.79 -36.84 23.95
C TRP A 81 -3.32 -35.96 22.79
N TRP A 82 -4.21 -35.56 21.88
CA TRP A 82 -3.90 -34.63 20.79
C TRP A 82 -3.42 -33.28 21.33
N GLN A 83 -4.12 -32.71 22.32
CA GLN A 83 -3.72 -31.44 22.93
C GLN A 83 -2.38 -31.53 23.67
N ALA A 84 -2.12 -32.64 24.38
CA ALA A 84 -0.85 -32.90 25.04
C ALA A 84 0.31 -33.14 24.05
N PHE A 85 0.04 -33.78 22.90
CA PHE A 85 1.04 -34.07 21.88
C PHE A 85 1.54 -32.80 21.18
N TYR A 86 0.62 -31.96 20.69
CA TYR A 86 0.97 -30.71 20.00
C TYR A 86 1.34 -29.56 20.94
N GLY A 87 0.74 -29.50 22.13
CA GLY A 87 1.06 -28.48 23.14
C GLY A 87 2.30 -28.78 23.99
N GLY A 88 3.06 -29.82 23.67
CA GLY A 88 4.20 -30.32 24.46
C GLY A 88 5.40 -30.76 23.61
N ALA A 89 6.47 -31.21 24.27
CA ALA A 89 7.73 -31.59 23.61
C ALA A 89 7.65 -32.87 22.74
N ALA A 90 6.51 -33.58 22.77
CA ALA A 90 6.34 -34.84 22.06
C ALA A 90 6.23 -34.66 20.55
N PHE A 91 5.39 -33.72 20.06
CA PHE A 91 5.29 -33.44 18.64
C PHE A 91 6.63 -32.97 18.06
N SER A 92 7.29 -31.98 18.68
CA SER A 92 8.57 -31.45 18.16
C SER A 92 9.68 -32.51 18.12
N THR A 93 9.73 -33.40 19.12
CA THR A 93 10.64 -34.56 19.13
C THR A 93 10.32 -35.55 18.00
N PHE A 94 9.06 -35.93 17.86
CA PHE A 94 8.62 -36.93 16.88
C PHE A 94 8.68 -36.41 15.45
N ALA A 95 8.19 -35.20 15.19
CA ALA A 95 8.26 -34.55 13.89
C ALA A 95 9.70 -34.35 13.41
N ARG A 96 10.65 -34.02 14.31
CA ARG A 96 12.07 -33.98 13.95
C ARG A 96 12.59 -35.33 13.47
N PHE A 97 12.16 -36.43 14.10
CA PHE A 97 12.47 -37.80 13.65
C PHE A 97 11.78 -38.15 12.32
N LEU A 98 10.49 -37.81 12.16
CA LEU A 98 9.73 -38.00 10.93
C LEU A 98 10.32 -37.26 9.73
N LEU A 99 10.85 -36.05 9.94
CA LEU A 99 11.36 -35.17 8.89
C LEU A 99 12.82 -35.44 8.53
N ILE A 100 13.62 -36.01 9.44
CA ILE A 100 15.05 -36.31 9.21
C ILE A 100 15.24 -37.81 9.00
N ASP A 101 15.08 -38.61 10.07
CA ASP A 101 15.43 -40.02 10.07
C ASP A 101 14.48 -40.86 9.20
N LEU A 102 13.16 -40.62 9.28
CA LEU A 102 12.18 -41.41 8.52
C LEU A 102 12.13 -40.99 7.04
N ALA A 103 12.20 -39.69 6.77
CA ALA A 103 12.11 -39.13 5.43
C ALA A 103 13.22 -39.66 4.50
N SER A 104 14.48 -39.68 4.99
CA SER A 104 15.62 -40.18 4.20
C SER A 104 15.61 -41.70 4.02
N ASN A 105 15.29 -42.46 5.08
CA ASN A 105 15.51 -43.90 5.08
C ASN A 105 14.32 -44.76 4.61
N TRP A 106 13.08 -44.30 4.81
CA TRP A 106 11.89 -45.16 4.68
C TRP A 106 10.78 -44.58 3.80
N LEU A 107 10.64 -43.26 3.74
CA LEU A 107 9.46 -42.62 3.14
C LEU A 107 9.31 -42.90 1.63
N ALA A 108 10.40 -43.15 0.92
CA ALA A 108 10.38 -43.57 -0.49
C ALA A 108 9.75 -44.96 -0.71
N CYS A 109 9.76 -45.82 0.31
CA CYS A 109 9.19 -47.17 0.29
C CYS A 109 7.71 -47.21 0.68
N PHE A 110 7.12 -46.09 1.14
CA PHE A 110 5.75 -46.08 1.65
C PHE A 110 4.73 -46.12 0.49
N PRO A 111 3.74 -47.04 0.53
CA PRO A 111 2.55 -46.93 -0.30
C PRO A 111 1.82 -45.61 -0.05
N LEU A 112 1.20 -45.05 -1.10
CA LEU A 112 0.54 -43.73 -1.03
C LEU A 112 -0.52 -43.64 0.08
N SER A 113 -1.30 -44.71 0.30
CA SER A 113 -2.30 -44.75 1.38
C SER A 113 -1.64 -44.72 2.77
N ALA A 114 -0.61 -45.54 2.99
CA ALA A 114 0.14 -45.55 4.24
C ALA A 114 0.77 -44.17 4.51
N ARG A 115 1.42 -43.55 3.51
CA ARG A 115 1.97 -42.19 3.67
C ARG A 115 0.91 -41.18 4.06
N LYS A 116 -0.27 -41.21 3.42
CA LYS A 116 -1.36 -40.29 3.76
C LYS A 116 -1.86 -40.49 5.20
N HIS A 117 -2.09 -41.74 5.60
CA HIS A 117 -2.82 -42.07 6.83
C HIS A 117 -1.95 -42.33 8.07
N VAL A 118 -0.65 -42.60 7.92
CA VAL A 118 0.27 -42.80 9.06
C VAL A 118 1.49 -41.87 9.06
N TYR A 119 1.66 -41.00 8.07
CA TYR A 119 2.77 -40.02 8.05
C TYR A 119 2.25 -38.58 7.89
N ASP A 120 1.56 -38.28 6.78
CA ASP A 120 1.05 -36.94 6.50
C ASP A 120 0.01 -36.49 7.54
N VAL A 121 -0.74 -37.43 8.11
CA VAL A 121 -1.74 -37.22 9.18
C VAL A 121 -1.19 -36.38 10.36
N PHE A 122 0.07 -36.58 10.76
CA PHE A 122 0.71 -35.88 11.88
C PHE A 122 0.99 -34.40 11.60
N PHE A 123 0.94 -33.97 10.35
CA PHE A 123 1.12 -32.59 9.93
C PHE A 123 -0.20 -31.96 9.46
N VAL A 124 -1.04 -32.72 8.73
CA VAL A 124 -2.31 -32.24 8.16
C VAL A 124 -3.40 -32.04 9.22
N HIS A 125 -3.45 -32.90 10.24
CA HIS A 125 -4.41 -32.80 11.35
C HIS A 125 -3.75 -32.35 12.65
N GLY A 126 -2.59 -31.70 12.57
CA GLY A 126 -1.89 -31.14 13.72
C GLY A 126 -2.25 -29.67 13.99
N LEU A 127 -1.69 -29.12 15.06
CA LEU A 127 -1.79 -27.68 15.35
C LEU A 127 -0.92 -26.91 14.34
N ALA A 128 -1.54 -26.11 13.48
CA ALA A 128 -0.91 -25.55 12.29
C ALA A 128 0.23 -24.59 12.64
N THR A 129 0.10 -23.84 13.74
CA THR A 129 1.17 -22.99 14.31
C THR A 129 2.45 -23.79 14.63
N GLU A 130 2.33 -24.95 15.26
CA GLU A 130 3.47 -25.82 15.61
C GLU A 130 4.01 -26.59 14.41
N VAL A 131 3.13 -27.05 13.50
CA VAL A 131 3.51 -27.71 12.25
C VAL A 131 4.39 -26.79 11.40
N VAL A 132 4.00 -25.53 11.22
CA VAL A 132 4.76 -24.53 10.45
C VAL A 132 6.10 -24.22 11.12
N GLN A 133 6.11 -24.01 12.44
CA GLN A 133 7.34 -23.79 13.21
C GLN A 133 8.32 -24.96 13.13
N THR A 134 7.84 -26.19 12.90
CA THR A 134 8.67 -27.39 12.78
C THR A 134 9.14 -27.68 11.35
N LEU A 135 8.29 -27.45 10.34
CA LEU A 135 8.61 -27.69 8.93
C LEU A 135 9.63 -26.69 8.39
N VAL A 136 9.39 -25.39 8.54
CA VAL A 136 10.18 -24.35 7.85
C VAL A 136 11.68 -24.34 8.23
N PRO A 137 12.11 -24.60 9.47
CA PRO A 137 13.53 -24.75 9.79
C PRO A 137 14.23 -25.91 9.05
N CYS A 138 13.49 -26.92 8.59
CA CYS A 138 14.09 -28.03 7.83
C CYS A 138 14.50 -27.63 6.41
N LEU A 139 13.94 -26.54 5.85
CA LEU A 139 14.40 -25.96 4.57
C LEU A 139 15.78 -25.28 4.68
N GLN A 140 16.20 -24.87 5.88
CA GLN A 140 17.42 -24.07 6.09
C GLN A 140 18.64 -24.89 6.49
N LYS A 141 18.56 -26.23 6.49
CA LYS A 141 19.67 -27.12 6.87
C LYS A 141 20.73 -27.19 5.77
N SER A 142 21.54 -26.14 5.68
CA SER A 142 22.74 -26.08 4.86
C SER A 142 23.84 -26.95 5.47
N GLY A 143 24.06 -28.13 4.91
CA GLY A 143 25.01 -29.11 5.44
C GLY A 143 25.39 -30.19 4.43
N GLY A 144 26.05 -29.79 3.34
CA GLY A 144 26.56 -30.70 2.29
C GLY A 144 25.55 -30.99 1.17
N ASP A 145 26.07 -31.33 0.00
CA ASP A 145 25.29 -31.63 -1.22
C ASP A 145 24.71 -33.07 -1.22
N ASP A 146 24.42 -33.58 -0.03
CA ASP A 146 24.06 -34.97 0.25
C ASP A 146 22.65 -35.32 -0.25
N LEU A 147 22.45 -36.58 -0.65
CA LEU A 147 21.19 -37.07 -1.21
C LEU A 147 20.06 -37.03 -0.16
N ASP A 148 20.38 -37.31 1.09
CA ASP A 148 19.47 -37.26 2.22
C ASP A 148 18.91 -35.85 2.45
N VAL A 149 19.75 -34.81 2.33
CA VAL A 149 19.31 -33.40 2.50
C VAL A 149 18.30 -33.02 1.42
N LYS A 150 18.49 -33.48 0.18
CA LYS A 150 17.55 -33.25 -0.93
C LYS A 150 16.21 -33.97 -0.70
N ALA A 151 16.22 -35.19 -0.18
CA ALA A 151 15.01 -35.92 0.20
C ALA A 151 14.23 -35.21 1.31
N ILE A 152 14.93 -34.75 2.37
CA ILE A 152 14.34 -33.99 3.49
C ILE A 152 13.70 -32.69 2.98
N HIS A 153 14.40 -31.91 2.16
CA HIS A 153 13.88 -30.64 1.65
C HIS A 153 12.66 -30.87 0.73
N SER A 154 12.75 -31.80 -0.22
CA SER A 154 11.64 -32.09 -1.15
C SER A 154 10.38 -32.58 -0.41
N ASN A 155 10.55 -33.42 0.62
CA ASN A 155 9.44 -33.82 1.49
C ASN A 155 8.90 -32.66 2.34
N THR A 156 9.77 -31.77 2.83
CA THR A 156 9.36 -30.58 3.59
C THR A 156 8.53 -29.63 2.72
N GLU A 157 8.97 -29.37 1.49
CA GLU A 157 8.24 -28.56 0.50
C GLU A 157 6.87 -29.16 0.18
N ARG A 158 6.81 -30.48 -0.06
CA ARG A 158 5.55 -31.22 -0.24
C ARG A 158 4.61 -31.08 0.97
N LEU A 159 5.13 -31.22 2.19
CA LEU A 159 4.34 -31.08 3.41
C LEU A 159 3.87 -29.64 3.62
N LEU A 160 4.66 -28.63 3.26
CA LEU A 160 4.24 -27.22 3.32
C LEU A 160 3.09 -26.94 2.34
N ILE A 161 3.15 -27.46 1.10
CA ILE A 161 2.04 -27.34 0.15
C ILE A 161 0.79 -28.05 0.67
N LEU A 162 0.93 -29.31 1.10
CA LEU A 162 -0.17 -30.11 1.61
C LEU A 162 -0.84 -29.46 2.83
N CYS A 163 -0.06 -29.03 3.83
CA CYS A 163 -0.62 -28.48 5.07
C CYS A 163 -1.10 -27.03 4.90
N LEU A 164 -0.28 -26.15 4.32
CA LEU A 164 -0.61 -24.73 4.24
C LEU A 164 -1.53 -24.40 3.08
N LEU A 165 -1.32 -24.96 1.88
CA LEU A 165 -2.01 -24.54 0.66
C LEU A 165 -3.24 -25.39 0.34
N GLU A 166 -3.13 -26.72 0.46
CA GLU A 166 -4.21 -27.66 0.13
C GLU A 166 -5.22 -27.86 1.27
N ASN A 167 -4.77 -27.83 2.53
CA ASN A 167 -5.62 -28.01 3.72
C ASN A 167 -5.93 -26.71 4.47
N ASN A 168 -5.75 -25.55 3.83
CA ASN A 168 -6.01 -24.22 4.39
C ASN A 168 -5.27 -23.93 5.71
N GLY A 169 -4.03 -24.42 5.87
CA GLY A 169 -3.28 -24.30 7.12
C GLY A 169 -3.02 -22.86 7.59
N VAL A 170 -2.96 -21.88 6.67
CA VAL A 170 -2.76 -20.46 7.06
C VAL A 170 -4.04 -19.88 7.68
N LEU A 171 -5.20 -20.25 7.15
CA LEU A 171 -6.50 -19.97 7.76
C LEU A 171 -6.64 -20.67 9.12
N GLN A 172 -6.14 -21.90 9.27
CA GLN A 172 -6.11 -22.60 10.56
C GLN A 172 -5.23 -21.86 11.60
N VAL A 173 -4.01 -21.44 11.24
CA VAL A 173 -3.14 -20.60 12.09
C VAL A 173 -3.87 -19.34 12.57
N ALA A 174 -4.58 -18.66 11.67
CA ALA A 174 -5.34 -17.46 12.01
C ALA A 174 -6.48 -17.75 13.01
N ARG A 175 -7.16 -18.90 12.88
CA ARG A 175 -8.19 -19.35 13.84
C ARG A 175 -7.59 -19.76 15.20
N GLU A 176 -6.43 -20.43 15.21
CA GLU A 176 -5.73 -20.84 16.44
C GLU A 176 -5.42 -19.63 17.33
N PHE A 177 -4.86 -18.56 16.76
CA PHE A 177 -4.60 -17.31 17.49
C PHE A 177 -5.87 -16.58 17.95
N GLY A 178 -7.02 -16.80 17.29
CA GLY A 178 -8.30 -16.25 17.73
C GLY A 178 -8.97 -17.06 18.85
N GLY A 179 -8.79 -18.38 18.85
CA GLY A 179 -9.32 -19.27 19.89
C GLY A 179 -8.67 -19.07 21.26
N SER A 180 -7.42 -18.58 21.29
CA SER A 180 -6.68 -18.29 22.54
C SER A 180 -7.16 -17.06 23.31
N CYS A 181 -8.07 -16.23 22.77
CA CYS A 181 -8.47 -14.95 23.36
C CYS A 181 -9.49 -15.03 24.53
N GLN A 182 -9.66 -16.18 25.20
CA GLN A 182 -10.69 -16.36 26.25
C GLN A 182 -10.23 -16.00 27.69
N SER A 183 -9.01 -15.51 27.89
CA SER A 183 -8.51 -15.08 29.22
C SER A 183 -7.75 -13.75 29.12
N GLU A 184 -8.38 -12.66 29.59
CA GLU A 184 -7.91 -11.27 29.44
C GLU A 184 -6.46 -11.04 29.91
N ASP A 185 -6.04 -11.68 31.01
CA ASP A 185 -4.71 -11.50 31.61
C ASP A 185 -3.54 -12.10 30.80
N TYR A 186 -3.78 -12.98 29.82
CA TYR A 186 -2.71 -13.63 29.03
C TYR A 186 -2.44 -12.93 27.68
N ILE A 187 -3.24 -11.92 27.32
CA ILE A 187 -3.42 -11.49 25.92
C ILE A 187 -2.24 -10.68 25.35
N ASN A 188 -1.48 -9.93 26.17
CA ASN A 188 -0.63 -8.86 25.62
C ASN A 188 0.88 -9.19 25.53
N GLU A 189 1.49 -9.85 26.53
CA GLU A 189 2.94 -10.05 26.57
C GLU A 189 3.44 -11.15 25.61
N ASN A 190 2.76 -12.30 25.56
CA ASN A 190 3.23 -13.46 24.78
C ASN A 190 2.58 -13.63 23.40
N LEU A 191 1.33 -13.16 23.21
CA LEU A 191 0.58 -13.35 21.96
C LEU A 191 1.22 -12.59 20.79
N LYS A 192 1.52 -11.29 20.95
CA LYS A 192 2.10 -10.47 19.87
C LYS A 192 3.46 -11.01 19.38
N PRO A 193 4.43 -11.38 20.26
CA PRO A 193 5.65 -12.05 19.82
C PRO A 193 5.40 -13.40 19.14
N ALA A 194 4.43 -14.21 19.58
CA ALA A 194 4.10 -15.49 18.96
C ALA A 194 3.52 -15.30 17.54
N VAL A 195 2.52 -14.41 17.40
CA VAL A 195 1.91 -14.03 16.13
C VAL A 195 2.97 -13.52 15.15
N SER A 196 3.81 -12.58 15.59
CA SER A 196 4.87 -11.99 14.76
C SER A 196 5.91 -13.03 14.32
N ARG A 197 6.28 -13.97 15.20
CA ARG A 197 7.18 -15.10 14.90
C ARG A 197 6.58 -16.02 13.83
N VAL A 198 5.34 -16.47 14.01
CA VAL A 198 4.69 -17.40 13.06
C VAL A 198 4.45 -16.73 11.71
N ALA A 199 4.00 -15.47 11.69
CA ALA A 199 3.86 -14.69 10.46
C ALA A 199 5.21 -14.48 9.74
N GLN A 200 6.32 -14.27 10.46
CA GLN A 200 7.67 -14.27 9.85
C GLN A 200 8.02 -15.61 9.24
N ILE A 201 7.71 -16.71 9.91
CA ILE A 201 8.01 -18.06 9.43
C ILE A 201 7.21 -18.35 8.16
N VAL A 202 5.88 -18.15 8.17
CA VAL A 202 5.00 -18.31 6.99
C VAL A 202 5.48 -17.46 5.82
N ALA A 203 5.69 -16.15 6.05
CA ALA A 203 6.09 -15.25 4.98
C ALA A 203 7.49 -15.58 4.41
N SER A 204 8.35 -16.25 5.18
CA SER A 204 9.70 -16.65 4.75
C SER A 204 9.77 -17.94 3.93
N ILE A 205 8.65 -18.62 3.67
CA ILE A 205 8.65 -19.89 2.95
C ILE A 205 9.17 -19.77 1.52
N PRO A 206 8.72 -18.80 0.68
CA PRO A 206 9.25 -18.64 -0.67
C PRO A 206 10.76 -18.36 -0.71
N ASP A 207 11.25 -17.56 0.25
CA ASP A 207 12.68 -17.22 0.39
C ASP A 207 13.56 -18.44 0.70
N LYS A 208 12.96 -19.50 1.26
CA LYS A 208 13.63 -20.72 1.75
C LYS A 208 13.41 -21.95 0.87
N ALA A 209 12.51 -21.88 -0.10
CA ALA A 209 12.24 -22.94 -1.05
C ALA A 209 13.44 -23.14 -1.99
N GLN A 210 13.70 -24.38 -2.44
CA GLN A 210 14.79 -24.65 -3.36
C GLN A 210 14.55 -24.03 -4.76
N LEU A 211 15.61 -23.83 -5.52
CA LEU A 211 15.55 -23.44 -6.95
C LEU A 211 14.76 -24.42 -7.85
N ARG A 212 14.45 -25.62 -7.36
CA ARG A 212 13.62 -26.65 -8.02
C ARG A 212 12.34 -26.98 -7.26
N ALA A 213 11.97 -26.15 -6.28
CA ALA A 213 10.73 -26.31 -5.53
C ALA A 213 9.51 -26.26 -6.47
N PRO A 214 8.37 -26.86 -6.08
CA PRO A 214 7.13 -26.74 -6.83
C PRO A 214 6.71 -25.28 -6.98
N THR A 215 6.15 -24.92 -8.13
CA THR A 215 5.78 -23.53 -8.46
C THR A 215 4.80 -22.91 -7.45
N SER A 216 4.00 -23.72 -6.76
CA SER A 216 3.12 -23.30 -5.65
C SER A 216 3.86 -22.63 -4.48
N LEU A 217 5.18 -22.83 -4.34
CA LEU A 217 6.03 -22.17 -3.34
C LEU A 217 6.77 -20.93 -3.89
N SER A 218 6.61 -20.59 -5.17
CA SER A 218 7.06 -19.29 -5.69
C SER A 218 6.35 -18.15 -4.97
N SER A 219 7.04 -17.03 -4.74
CA SER A 219 6.51 -15.88 -4.00
C SER A 219 5.11 -15.47 -4.48
N HIS A 220 4.94 -15.30 -5.78
CA HIS A 220 3.67 -14.91 -6.39
C HIS A 220 2.53 -15.90 -6.10
N LEU A 221 2.70 -17.19 -6.39
CA LEU A 221 1.61 -18.17 -6.20
C LEU A 221 1.37 -18.47 -4.71
N PHE A 222 2.42 -18.50 -3.90
CA PHE A 222 2.33 -18.71 -2.46
C PHE A 222 1.58 -17.56 -1.77
N PHE A 223 1.98 -16.31 -2.01
CA PHE A 223 1.34 -15.15 -1.38
C PHE A 223 -0.09 -14.90 -1.89
N LYS A 224 -0.40 -15.24 -3.15
CA LYS A 224 -1.78 -15.26 -3.66
C LYS A 224 -2.64 -16.23 -2.83
N GLN A 225 -2.21 -17.48 -2.66
CA GLN A 225 -2.99 -18.48 -1.92
C GLN A 225 -3.08 -18.18 -0.41
N VAL A 226 -2.01 -17.65 0.20
CA VAL A 226 -2.00 -17.12 1.58
C VAL A 226 -3.06 -16.02 1.73
N THR A 227 -3.10 -15.07 0.79
CA THR A 227 -4.04 -13.96 0.82
C THR A 227 -5.49 -14.44 0.66
N VAL A 228 -5.76 -15.32 -0.31
CA VAL A 228 -7.09 -15.94 -0.50
C VAL A 228 -7.59 -16.61 0.78
N GLN A 229 -6.73 -17.39 1.46
CA GLN A 229 -7.09 -18.02 2.73
C GLN A 229 -7.39 -17.02 3.84
N LEU A 230 -6.59 -15.96 3.98
CA LEU A 230 -6.81 -14.95 5.02
C LEU A 230 -8.04 -14.06 4.73
N LEU A 231 -8.39 -13.85 3.46
CA LEU A 231 -9.59 -13.09 3.08
C LEU A 231 -10.88 -13.91 3.23
N SER A 232 -10.83 -15.25 3.19
CA SER A 232 -11.99 -16.09 3.52
C SER A 232 -12.49 -15.91 4.96
N LEU A 233 -11.67 -15.35 5.87
CA LEU A 233 -12.11 -14.95 7.22
C LEU A 233 -13.15 -13.83 7.22
N ALA A 234 -13.16 -12.97 6.20
CA ALA A 234 -14.20 -11.96 6.01
C ALA A 234 -15.52 -12.63 5.62
N GLU A 235 -15.44 -13.59 4.69
CA GLU A 235 -16.55 -14.36 4.15
C GLU A 235 -17.17 -15.30 5.21
N GLU A 236 -16.38 -15.97 6.05
CA GLU A 236 -16.85 -16.84 7.13
C GLU A 236 -17.51 -16.11 8.31
N ARG A 237 -17.18 -14.82 8.52
CA ARG A 237 -17.82 -13.99 9.55
C ARG A 237 -19.24 -13.56 9.15
N ASN A 238 -19.59 -13.66 7.86
CA ASN A 238 -20.99 -13.55 7.41
C ASN A 238 -21.83 -14.75 7.91
N THR A 239 -21.29 -15.97 7.89
CA THR A 239 -22.09 -17.18 8.23
C THR A 239 -22.26 -17.45 9.72
N ASN A 240 -21.39 -16.91 10.59
CA ASN A 240 -21.41 -17.20 12.04
C ASN A 240 -22.30 -16.25 12.87
N LEU A 241 -23.16 -15.45 12.23
CA LEU A 241 -24.04 -14.45 12.85
C LEU A 241 -25.29 -15.04 13.54
N LEU A 242 -25.10 -16.07 14.37
CA LEU A 242 -26.14 -16.60 15.26
C LEU A 242 -25.71 -16.75 16.72
N ASP A 243 -24.49 -16.34 17.11
CA ASP A 243 -24.11 -16.23 18.52
C ASP A 243 -23.35 -14.94 18.85
N GLY A 244 -23.59 -14.44 20.05
CA GLY A 244 -23.54 -13.02 20.39
C GLY A 244 -22.16 -12.32 20.48
N ALA A 245 -22.24 -11.00 20.27
CA ALA A 245 -21.42 -9.97 20.90
C ALA A 245 -19.90 -9.95 20.64
N PHE A 246 -19.50 -9.29 19.53
CA PHE A 246 -18.24 -8.53 19.50
C PHE A 246 -18.52 -7.04 19.70
N LEU A 247 -18.51 -6.61 20.96
CA LEU A 247 -18.46 -5.19 21.32
C LEU A 247 -17.11 -4.87 21.98
N LYS A 248 -16.41 -3.92 21.37
CA LYS A 248 -15.24 -3.14 21.85
C LYS A 248 -13.83 -3.75 21.82
N SER A 249 -12.98 -2.95 21.16
CA SER A 249 -11.54 -2.68 21.37
C SER A 249 -10.47 -3.76 21.25
N ASP A 250 -10.73 -5.03 21.56
CA ASP A 250 -9.64 -6.01 21.55
C ASP A 250 -9.42 -6.64 20.17
N MET A 251 -8.26 -6.34 19.58
CA MET A 251 -7.78 -6.96 18.34
C MET A 251 -7.57 -8.46 18.56
N ASN A 252 -8.62 -9.23 18.26
CA ASN A 252 -8.61 -10.69 18.21
C ASN A 252 -7.35 -11.19 17.51
N GLY A 253 -6.67 -12.20 18.08
CA GLY A 253 -5.40 -12.73 17.58
C GLY A 253 -5.43 -13.17 16.11
N THR A 254 -6.61 -13.53 15.58
CA THR A 254 -6.85 -13.72 14.15
C THR A 254 -6.50 -12.48 13.32
N LEU A 255 -7.01 -11.30 13.68
CA LEU A 255 -6.75 -10.06 12.94
C LEU A 255 -5.31 -9.61 13.09
N LEU A 256 -4.72 -9.76 14.29
CA LEU A 256 -3.29 -9.52 14.49
C LEU A 256 -2.45 -10.38 13.54
N PHE A 257 -2.76 -11.68 13.38
CA PHE A 257 -2.04 -12.55 12.46
C PHE A 257 -2.25 -12.16 10.98
N VAL A 258 -3.45 -11.74 10.58
CA VAL A 258 -3.70 -11.22 9.22
C VAL A 258 -2.84 -9.99 8.93
N GLY A 259 -2.95 -8.94 9.75
CA GLY A 259 -2.21 -7.68 9.53
C GLY A 259 -0.69 -7.85 9.59
N GLU A 260 -0.20 -8.68 10.51
CA GLU A 260 1.21 -9.00 10.68
C GLU A 260 1.78 -9.92 9.58
N THR A 261 0.91 -10.70 8.90
CA THR A 261 1.25 -11.44 7.67
C THR A 261 1.25 -10.52 6.45
N PHE A 262 0.20 -9.71 6.25
CA PHE A 262 0.12 -8.73 5.16
C PHE A 262 1.30 -7.75 5.19
N SER A 263 1.66 -7.25 6.38
CA SER A 263 2.84 -6.39 6.58
C SER A 263 4.13 -7.02 6.03
N ARG A 264 4.28 -8.34 6.16
CA ARG A 264 5.45 -9.08 5.66
C ARG A 264 5.41 -9.43 4.18
N ILE A 265 4.22 -9.54 3.59
CA ILE A 265 4.05 -9.66 2.14
C ILE A 265 4.45 -8.32 1.49
N CYS A 266 4.01 -7.20 2.06
CA CYS A 266 4.43 -5.86 1.64
C CYS A 266 5.94 -5.64 1.76
N ARG A 267 6.57 -6.00 2.89
CA ARG A 267 8.04 -5.92 3.06
C ARG A 267 8.84 -6.79 2.09
N ARG A 268 8.23 -7.83 1.50
CA ARG A 268 8.82 -8.68 0.45
C ARG A 268 8.57 -8.20 -0.97
N GLY A 269 7.96 -7.02 -1.13
CA GLY A 269 7.67 -6.45 -2.45
C GLY A 269 6.56 -7.18 -3.22
N SER A 270 5.76 -8.04 -2.57
CA SER A 270 4.62 -8.76 -3.19
C SER A 270 3.28 -8.10 -2.87
N VAL A 271 3.29 -6.77 -2.69
CA VAL A 271 2.10 -5.95 -2.36
C VAL A 271 1.10 -5.89 -3.51
N ASP A 272 1.57 -5.99 -4.75
CA ASP A 272 0.78 -6.11 -5.97
C ASP A 272 -0.07 -7.40 -5.97
N VAL A 273 0.52 -8.53 -5.56
CA VAL A 273 -0.16 -9.82 -5.43
C VAL A 273 -1.21 -9.78 -4.33
N LEU A 274 -0.85 -9.21 -3.17
CA LEU A 274 -1.77 -9.00 -2.04
C LEU A 274 -3.00 -8.19 -2.47
N LEU A 275 -2.78 -7.06 -3.15
CA LEU A 275 -3.86 -6.16 -3.55
C LEU A 275 -4.71 -6.72 -4.70
N SER A 276 -4.13 -7.51 -5.61
CA SER A 276 -4.90 -8.21 -6.68
C SER A 276 -5.99 -9.15 -6.16
N GLU A 277 -5.89 -9.58 -4.89
CA GLU A 277 -6.89 -10.39 -4.19
C GLU A 277 -7.79 -9.56 -3.24
N ILE A 278 -7.29 -8.43 -2.72
CA ILE A 278 -8.05 -7.53 -1.85
C ILE A 278 -9.03 -6.67 -2.65
N ILE A 279 -8.57 -6.00 -3.71
CA ILE A 279 -9.35 -5.00 -4.45
C ILE A 279 -10.68 -5.57 -4.99
N PRO A 280 -10.72 -6.74 -5.66
CA PRO A 280 -11.99 -7.29 -6.15
C PRO A 280 -13.00 -7.60 -5.04
N ARG A 281 -12.52 -8.03 -3.86
CA ARG A 281 -13.37 -8.37 -2.72
C ARG A 281 -13.93 -7.12 -2.02
N ILE A 282 -13.09 -6.12 -1.73
CA ILE A 282 -13.57 -4.88 -1.09
C ILE A 282 -14.41 -4.03 -2.05
N LEU A 283 -14.09 -4.00 -3.35
CA LEU A 283 -14.91 -3.34 -4.37
C LEU A 283 -16.28 -4.04 -4.53
N GLY A 284 -16.32 -5.37 -4.50
CA GLY A 284 -17.57 -6.13 -4.47
C GLY A 284 -18.41 -5.82 -3.22
N HIS A 285 -17.77 -5.72 -2.05
CA HIS A 285 -18.41 -5.35 -0.78
C HIS A 285 -19.01 -3.93 -0.82
N VAL A 286 -18.23 -2.95 -1.26
CA VAL A 286 -18.67 -1.55 -1.41
C VAL A 286 -19.82 -1.44 -2.41
N ARG A 287 -19.75 -2.13 -3.56
CA ARG A 287 -20.84 -2.17 -4.56
C ARG A 287 -22.12 -2.79 -3.98
N SER A 288 -22.00 -3.87 -3.22
CA SER A 288 -23.13 -4.50 -2.53
C SER A 288 -23.83 -3.49 -1.61
N LEU A 289 -23.08 -2.85 -0.72
CA LEU A 289 -23.59 -1.88 0.25
C LEU A 289 -24.16 -0.60 -0.39
N LEU A 290 -23.56 -0.10 -1.48
CA LEU A 290 -24.09 1.04 -2.22
C LEU A 290 -25.37 0.68 -3.02
N SER A 291 -25.54 -0.59 -3.42
CA SER A 291 -26.74 -1.05 -4.12
C SER A 291 -27.94 -1.28 -3.19
N SER A 292 -27.71 -1.53 -1.90
CA SER A 292 -28.77 -1.54 -0.90
C SER A 292 -29.21 -0.11 -0.59
N ASN A 293 -30.28 0.34 -1.24
CA ASN A 293 -30.96 1.61 -0.96
C ASN A 293 -31.54 1.63 0.47
N ILE A 294 -30.71 1.95 1.47
CA ILE A 294 -31.13 2.12 2.86
C ILE A 294 -30.85 3.56 3.28
N GLU A 295 -31.85 4.25 3.82
CA GLU A 295 -31.77 5.64 4.30
C GLU A 295 -31.32 5.72 5.79
N PRO A 296 -30.05 5.48 6.09
CA PRO A 296 -29.36 6.27 7.10
C PRO A 296 -28.08 6.88 6.51
N VAL A 297 -27.27 7.55 7.35
CA VAL A 297 -25.94 8.01 6.92
C VAL A 297 -25.14 6.79 6.47
N VAL A 298 -24.66 6.78 5.23
CA VAL A 298 -24.01 5.61 4.61
C VAL A 298 -22.84 5.08 5.46
N SER A 299 -22.14 5.98 6.17
CA SER A 299 -21.12 5.65 7.19
C SER A 299 -21.61 4.67 8.26
N ASP A 300 -22.83 4.85 8.78
CA ASP A 300 -23.41 4.00 9.83
C ASP A 300 -23.72 2.59 9.29
N VAL A 301 -24.07 2.47 8.00
CA VAL A 301 -24.24 1.18 7.32
C VAL A 301 -22.91 0.44 7.22
N PHE A 302 -21.84 1.15 6.84
CA PHE A 302 -20.51 0.56 6.81
C PHE A 302 -19.98 0.21 8.21
N GLU A 303 -20.25 0.99 9.26
CA GLU A 303 -19.84 0.62 10.63
C GLU A 303 -20.67 -0.52 11.23
N SER A 304 -21.98 -0.56 10.99
CA SER A 304 -22.86 -1.59 11.55
C SER A 304 -22.77 -2.94 10.82
N ASN A 305 -22.33 -2.97 9.56
CA ASN A 305 -22.15 -4.23 8.83
C ASN A 305 -20.98 -5.07 9.44
N PRO A 306 -21.22 -6.33 9.86
CA PRO A 306 -20.19 -7.21 10.41
C PRO A 306 -19.08 -7.62 9.43
N GLU A 307 -19.37 -7.70 8.13
CA GLU A 307 -18.37 -7.95 7.07
C GLU A 307 -17.39 -6.78 6.96
N SER A 308 -17.89 -5.54 7.10
CA SER A 308 -17.05 -4.34 7.15
C SER A 308 -16.08 -4.33 8.34
N GLN A 309 -16.40 -5.01 9.45
CA GLN A 309 -15.49 -5.11 10.60
C GLN A 309 -14.19 -5.87 10.27
N PHE A 310 -14.14 -6.67 9.20
CA PHE A 310 -12.85 -7.19 8.72
C PHE A 310 -12.02 -6.05 8.12
N TRP A 311 -12.57 -5.33 7.15
CA TRP A 311 -11.89 -4.25 6.42
C TRP A 311 -11.49 -3.08 7.34
N LEU A 312 -12.39 -2.64 8.22
CA LEU A 312 -12.18 -1.57 9.21
C LEU A 312 -11.03 -1.85 10.19
N ASN A 313 -10.64 -3.11 10.37
CA ASN A 313 -9.60 -3.51 11.31
C ASN A 313 -8.32 -4.06 10.62
N VAL A 314 -8.34 -4.35 9.31
CA VAL A 314 -7.22 -5.05 8.65
C VAL A 314 -5.95 -4.18 8.59
N ILE A 315 -6.08 -2.91 8.20
CA ILE A 315 -4.95 -1.96 8.23
C ILE A 315 -4.58 -1.59 9.66
N GLN A 316 -5.56 -1.49 10.57
CA GLN A 316 -5.30 -1.21 11.99
C GLN A 316 -4.47 -2.33 12.68
N ALA A 317 -4.59 -3.57 12.21
CA ALA A 317 -3.81 -4.70 12.66
C ALA A 317 -2.40 -4.78 12.03
N MET A 318 -2.10 -3.97 11.00
CA MET A 318 -0.75 -3.85 10.45
C MET A 318 0.12 -3.01 11.39
N SER A 319 1.09 -3.65 12.04
CA SER A 319 1.99 -3.00 13.01
C SER A 319 3.06 -2.11 12.34
N ASP A 320 3.32 -2.32 11.05
CA ASP A 320 4.42 -1.71 10.32
C ASP A 320 3.97 -0.52 9.46
N SER A 321 4.35 0.69 9.89
CA SER A 321 4.04 1.93 9.14
C SER A 321 4.61 1.94 7.72
N TYR A 322 5.73 1.25 7.45
CA TYR A 322 6.29 1.17 6.08
C TYR A 322 5.43 0.28 5.18
N ALA A 323 4.99 -0.88 5.67
CA ALA A 323 4.06 -1.73 4.94
C ALA A 323 2.70 -1.07 4.71
N VAL A 324 2.18 -0.30 5.68
CA VAL A 324 0.96 0.49 5.49
C VAL A 324 1.15 1.53 4.40
N GLU A 325 2.27 2.26 4.38
CA GLU A 325 2.58 3.22 3.31
C GLU A 325 2.64 2.56 1.93
N ARG A 326 3.40 1.46 1.80
CA ARG A 326 3.54 0.74 0.52
C ARG A 326 2.24 0.11 0.04
N MET A 327 1.41 -0.39 0.96
CA MET A 327 0.09 -0.89 0.63
C MET A 327 -0.84 0.24 0.17
N SER A 328 -0.78 1.41 0.80
CA SER A 328 -1.59 2.57 0.43
C SER A 328 -1.18 3.16 -0.92
N GLU A 329 0.13 3.28 -1.17
CA GLU A 329 0.71 3.73 -2.45
C GLU A 329 0.25 2.82 -3.60
N GLN A 330 0.42 1.50 -3.46
CA GLN A 330 0.07 0.56 -4.52
C GLN A 330 -1.45 0.37 -4.68
N LEU A 331 -2.24 0.49 -3.60
CA LEU A 331 -3.70 0.46 -3.66
C LEU A 331 -4.22 1.58 -4.56
N LEU A 332 -3.75 2.82 -4.35
CA LEU A 332 -4.15 3.96 -5.17
C LEU A 332 -3.82 3.74 -6.66
N HIS A 333 -2.61 3.29 -6.97
CA HIS A 333 -2.22 2.99 -8.36
C HIS A 333 -3.06 1.88 -9.00
N GLN A 334 -3.39 0.80 -8.27
CA GLN A 334 -4.20 -0.28 -8.82
C GLN A 334 -5.67 0.13 -9.00
N LEU A 335 -6.28 0.83 -8.04
CA LEU A 335 -7.64 1.37 -8.17
C LEU A 335 -7.77 2.33 -9.38
N ALA A 336 -6.75 3.16 -9.64
CA ALA A 336 -6.69 3.99 -10.84
C ALA A 336 -6.58 3.16 -12.12
N SER A 337 -5.77 2.10 -12.12
CA SER A 337 -5.64 1.20 -13.28
C SER A 337 -6.94 0.44 -13.60
N GLU A 338 -7.74 0.12 -12.58
CA GLU A 338 -9.06 -0.53 -12.72
C GLU A 338 -10.20 0.46 -13.06
N ARG A 339 -9.91 1.77 -13.12
CA ARG A 339 -10.89 2.85 -13.38
C ARG A 339 -12.08 2.84 -12.41
N VAL A 340 -11.80 2.63 -11.13
CA VAL A 340 -12.78 2.72 -10.04
C VAL A 340 -13.34 4.15 -9.96
N SER A 341 -14.64 4.29 -9.67
CA SER A 341 -15.28 5.61 -9.57
C SER A 341 -14.92 6.35 -8.28
N ASP A 342 -15.03 7.68 -8.29
CA ASP A 342 -14.70 8.53 -7.13
C ASP A 342 -15.48 8.14 -5.85
N VAL A 343 -16.73 7.67 -6.00
CA VAL A 343 -17.60 7.22 -4.89
C VAL A 343 -17.11 5.88 -4.33
N GLU A 344 -16.83 4.91 -5.19
CA GLU A 344 -16.29 3.60 -4.79
C GLU A 344 -14.92 3.76 -4.13
N ALA A 345 -14.03 4.56 -4.72
CA ALA A 345 -12.69 4.81 -4.21
C ALA A 345 -12.74 5.51 -2.83
N TYR A 346 -13.63 6.50 -2.65
CA TYR A 346 -13.84 7.11 -1.33
C TYR A 346 -14.24 6.07 -0.29
N TRP A 347 -15.22 5.20 -0.56
CA TRP A 347 -15.67 4.20 0.42
C TRP A 347 -14.65 3.09 0.67
N ILE A 348 -13.82 2.72 -0.32
CA ILE A 348 -12.67 1.81 -0.13
C ILE A 348 -11.63 2.45 0.81
N LEU A 349 -11.24 3.70 0.57
CA LEU A 349 -10.30 4.42 1.44
C LEU A 349 -10.88 4.61 2.84
N TRP A 350 -12.16 4.95 2.94
CA TRP A 350 -12.86 5.11 4.21
C TRP A 350 -12.87 3.80 5.00
N LEU A 351 -13.27 2.67 4.38
CA LEU A 351 -13.28 1.35 5.02
C LEU A 351 -11.90 0.91 5.51
N LEU A 352 -10.83 1.18 4.76
CA LEU A 352 -9.50 0.71 5.11
C LEU A 352 -8.77 1.62 6.10
N PHE A 353 -8.97 2.95 6.00
CA PHE A 353 -8.12 3.92 6.69
C PHE A 353 -8.84 4.79 7.72
N HIS A 354 -10.16 4.97 7.69
CA HIS A 354 -10.85 5.96 8.55
C HIS A 354 -10.52 5.79 10.05
N ARG A 355 -10.68 4.57 10.59
CA ARG A 355 -10.31 4.26 11.99
C ARG A 355 -8.82 4.48 12.25
N VAL A 356 -7.96 4.06 11.34
CA VAL A 356 -6.50 4.17 11.51
C VAL A 356 -6.07 5.62 11.50
N SER A 357 -6.63 6.46 10.61
CA SER A 357 -6.38 7.90 10.58
C SER A 357 -6.88 8.63 11.83
N GLN A 358 -7.95 8.18 12.49
CA GLN A 358 -8.38 8.79 13.76
C GLN A 358 -7.35 8.58 14.88
N TYR A 359 -6.68 7.42 14.95
CA TYR A 359 -5.80 7.06 16.05
C TYR A 359 -4.29 7.21 15.76
N GLN A 360 -3.86 7.11 14.50
CA GLN A 360 -2.45 7.12 14.11
C GLN A 360 -2.07 8.38 13.32
N ILE A 361 -1.29 9.26 13.96
CA ILE A 361 -0.79 10.51 13.37
C ILE A 361 0.07 10.24 12.12
N SER A 362 0.81 9.13 12.08
CA SER A 362 1.62 8.71 10.93
C SER A 362 0.79 8.51 9.66
N VAL A 363 -0.37 7.84 9.78
CA VAL A 363 -1.28 7.61 8.63
C VAL A 363 -1.94 8.91 8.19
N ARG A 364 -2.27 9.83 9.11
CA ARG A 364 -2.74 11.17 8.75
C ARG A 364 -1.70 11.94 7.92
N SER A 365 -0.48 12.08 8.44
CA SER A 365 0.63 12.80 7.78
C SER A 365 1.05 12.15 6.45
N MET A 366 0.94 10.82 6.34
CA MET A 366 1.12 10.11 5.08
C MET A 366 0.15 10.61 4.00
N PHE A 367 -1.14 10.74 4.31
CA PHE A 367 -2.11 11.27 3.35
C PHE A 367 -2.04 12.80 3.18
N SER A 368 -1.92 13.58 4.25
CA SER A 368 -1.95 15.06 4.18
C SER A 368 -0.66 15.68 3.64
N ASP A 369 0.49 15.04 3.86
CA ASP A 369 1.79 15.64 3.55
C ASP A 369 2.50 14.81 2.48
N LYS A 370 2.72 13.51 2.75
CA LYS A 370 3.55 12.66 1.88
C LYS A 370 2.91 12.44 0.52
N PHE A 371 1.62 12.11 0.49
CA PHE A 371 0.88 11.80 -0.73
C PHE A 371 0.38 13.03 -1.50
N LEU A 372 0.38 14.23 -0.91
CA LEU A 372 0.05 15.46 -1.63
C LEU A 372 1.28 16.22 -2.17
N LEU A 373 2.43 16.15 -1.50
CA LEU A 373 3.62 16.93 -1.86
C LEU A 373 4.74 16.12 -2.48
N TRP A 374 4.97 14.89 -2.02
CA TRP A 374 6.23 14.15 -2.27
C TRP A 374 6.08 12.95 -3.20
N LYS A 375 4.90 12.33 -3.23
CA LYS A 375 4.56 11.22 -4.13
C LYS A 375 3.65 11.74 -5.24
N VAL A 376 3.93 11.36 -6.48
CA VAL A 376 3.12 11.69 -7.65
C VAL A 376 2.20 10.51 -7.95
N PHE A 377 0.90 10.78 -8.05
CA PHE A 377 -0.13 9.82 -8.42
C PHE A 377 -0.94 10.32 -9.62
N PRO A 378 -1.71 9.46 -10.31
CA PRO A 378 -2.76 9.90 -11.22
C PRO A 378 -3.72 10.92 -10.59
N VAL A 379 -4.27 11.83 -11.37
CA VAL A 379 -5.11 12.93 -10.85
C VAL A 379 -6.41 12.43 -10.19
N CYS A 380 -6.94 11.27 -10.59
CA CYS A 380 -8.03 10.62 -9.87
C CYS A 380 -7.65 10.26 -8.42
N CYS A 381 -6.48 9.66 -8.20
CA CYS A 381 -5.98 9.36 -6.85
C CYS A 381 -5.85 10.63 -6.00
N LEU A 382 -5.36 11.73 -6.59
CA LEU A 382 -5.26 13.02 -5.91
C LEU A 382 -6.64 13.52 -5.46
N ARG A 383 -7.66 13.45 -6.32
CA ARG A 383 -9.05 13.74 -5.92
C ARG A 383 -9.48 12.87 -4.75
N TRP A 384 -9.24 11.55 -4.80
CA TRP A 384 -9.60 10.63 -3.72
C TRP A 384 -8.90 10.95 -2.39
N ILE A 385 -7.61 11.31 -2.43
CA ILE A 385 -6.84 11.72 -1.24
C ILE A 385 -7.43 13.01 -0.63
N LEU A 386 -7.67 14.05 -1.45
CA LEU A 386 -8.28 15.31 -1.00
C LEU A 386 -9.68 15.04 -0.38
N GLN A 387 -10.49 14.22 -1.04
CA GLN A 387 -11.85 13.86 -0.66
C GLN A 387 -11.90 13.06 0.67
N PHE A 388 -11.04 12.06 0.83
CA PHE A 388 -10.96 11.21 2.01
C PHE A 388 -10.26 11.88 3.20
N ALA A 389 -9.04 12.36 3.01
CA ALA A 389 -8.13 12.69 4.13
C ALA A 389 -8.15 14.16 4.58
N ILE A 390 -8.78 15.04 3.79
CA ILE A 390 -8.78 16.49 4.05
C ILE A 390 -10.20 17.04 4.17
N LEU A 391 -11.06 16.70 3.19
CA LEU A 391 -12.46 17.09 3.20
C LEU A 391 -13.30 16.18 4.11
N GLU A 392 -12.89 14.91 4.30
CA GLU A 392 -13.57 13.88 5.10
C GLU A 392 -15.07 13.73 4.74
N ARG A 393 -15.42 13.82 3.45
CA ARG A 393 -16.81 13.80 2.94
C ARG A 393 -16.94 12.97 1.66
N PRO A 394 -18.01 12.19 1.46
CA PRO A 394 -18.23 11.47 0.20
C PRO A 394 -18.53 12.44 -0.97
N PRO A 395 -18.28 12.04 -2.24
CA PRO A 395 -18.47 12.92 -3.40
C PRO A 395 -19.89 13.47 -3.56
N ASP A 396 -20.91 12.64 -3.30
CA ASP A 396 -22.32 12.96 -3.58
C ASP A 396 -23.04 13.71 -2.44
N SER A 397 -22.35 14.06 -1.34
CA SER A 397 -22.98 14.81 -0.23
C SER A 397 -23.23 16.26 -0.64
N ASN A 398 -24.39 16.54 -1.22
CA ASN A 398 -24.84 17.88 -1.58
C ASN A 398 -24.91 18.81 -0.36
N SER A 399 -23.90 19.67 -0.23
CA SER A 399 -24.00 21.06 0.22
C SER A 399 -24.57 21.40 1.61
N LEU A 400 -24.58 20.51 2.61
CA LEU A 400 -25.18 20.84 3.93
C LEU A 400 -24.44 20.38 5.20
N ALA A 401 -23.10 20.50 5.23
CA ALA A 401 -22.33 20.30 6.47
C ALA A 401 -21.10 21.23 6.59
N LYS A 402 -21.29 22.55 6.38
CA LYS A 402 -20.31 23.57 6.82
C LYS A 402 -20.24 23.54 8.35
N GLY A 403 -19.07 23.31 8.94
CA GLY A 403 -18.92 23.34 10.40
C GLY A 403 -17.62 22.74 10.98
N HIS A 404 -17.34 21.46 10.75
CA HIS A 404 -16.46 20.73 11.67
C HIS A 404 -14.99 20.47 11.24
N ASN A 405 -14.66 20.46 9.93
CA ASN A 405 -13.30 20.13 9.46
C ASN A 405 -12.59 21.20 8.62
N THR A 406 -13.21 22.37 8.40
CA THR A 406 -12.64 23.45 7.57
C THR A 406 -11.20 23.82 7.99
N ARG A 407 -10.88 23.82 9.29
CA ARG A 407 -9.54 24.16 9.78
C ARG A 407 -8.44 23.21 9.28
N ASN A 408 -8.63 21.89 9.31
CA ASN A 408 -7.62 20.94 8.82
C ASN A 408 -7.37 21.17 7.32
N PHE A 409 -8.44 21.40 6.55
CA PHE A 409 -8.36 21.72 5.13
C PHE A 409 -7.59 23.03 4.87
N LEU A 410 -7.86 24.09 5.65
CA LEU A 410 -7.15 25.36 5.54
C LEU A 410 -5.66 25.24 5.91
N ASP A 411 -5.34 24.52 6.99
CA ASP A 411 -3.95 24.29 7.43
C ASP A 411 -3.16 23.51 6.34
N THR A 412 -3.75 22.45 5.75
CA THR A 412 -3.13 21.71 4.63
C THR A 412 -3.01 22.57 3.37
N LEU A 413 -4.05 23.32 2.99
CA LEU A 413 -4.01 24.22 1.83
C LEU A 413 -2.94 25.29 1.98
N GLN A 414 -2.81 25.89 3.18
CA GLN A 414 -1.76 26.87 3.47
C GLN A 414 -0.37 26.24 3.30
N HIS A 415 -0.18 25.00 3.74
CA HIS A 415 1.08 24.28 3.53
C HIS A 415 1.36 23.98 2.04
N LEU A 416 0.37 23.47 1.29
CA LEU A 416 0.47 23.22 -0.15
C LEU A 416 0.87 24.49 -0.92
N VAL A 417 0.16 25.59 -0.69
CA VAL A 417 0.41 26.87 -1.36
C VAL A 417 1.78 27.44 -0.93
N ALA A 418 2.17 27.31 0.34
CA ALA A 418 3.48 27.76 0.82
C ALA A 418 4.67 26.99 0.22
N VAL A 419 4.48 25.73 -0.20
CA VAL A 419 5.47 24.98 -0.98
C VAL A 419 5.40 25.36 -2.45
N TRP A 420 4.20 25.36 -3.05
CA TRP A 420 3.96 25.63 -4.47
C TRP A 420 4.45 27.01 -4.95
N SER A 421 4.44 28.01 -4.06
CA SER A 421 4.81 29.41 -4.30
C SER A 421 6.29 29.76 -4.07
N LYS A 422 7.13 28.78 -3.73
CA LYS A 422 8.57 28.96 -3.61
C LYS A 422 9.24 28.97 -4.98
N LYS A 423 10.09 29.97 -5.23
CA LYS A 423 10.86 30.06 -6.49
C LYS A 423 11.83 28.89 -6.62
N GLU A 424 12.35 28.45 -5.49
CA GLU A 424 13.22 27.29 -5.32
C GLU A 424 12.52 26.00 -5.78
N PHE A 425 11.23 25.84 -5.44
CA PHE A 425 10.43 24.69 -5.87
C PHE A 425 10.20 24.71 -7.39
N VAL A 426 9.89 25.88 -7.99
CA VAL A 426 9.75 26.03 -9.45
C VAL A 426 11.04 25.69 -10.19
N GLN A 427 12.21 25.99 -9.58
CA GLN A 427 13.52 25.77 -10.18
C GLN A 427 14.09 24.36 -9.97
N SER A 428 13.74 23.67 -8.88
CA SER A 428 14.36 22.38 -8.50
C SER A 428 13.45 21.17 -8.62
N ALA A 429 12.12 21.32 -8.53
CA ALA A 429 11.21 20.17 -8.53
C ALA A 429 11.02 19.59 -9.96
N PRO A 430 10.99 18.25 -10.13
CA PRO A 430 10.65 17.60 -11.40
C PRO A 430 9.30 18.08 -11.95
N MET A 431 9.16 18.09 -13.28
CA MET A 431 7.94 18.59 -13.94
C MET A 431 6.68 17.86 -13.46
N GLU A 432 6.75 16.54 -13.29
CA GLU A 432 5.67 15.69 -12.76
C GLU A 432 5.21 16.15 -11.37
N GLN A 433 6.15 16.46 -10.48
CA GLN A 433 5.85 16.97 -9.13
C GLN A 433 5.28 18.39 -9.18
N GLN A 434 5.76 19.25 -10.10
CA GLN A 434 5.20 20.58 -10.29
C GLN A 434 3.76 20.53 -10.81
N THR A 435 3.47 19.66 -11.79
CA THR A 435 2.12 19.36 -12.28
C THR A 435 1.23 18.90 -11.12
N TYR A 436 1.68 17.88 -10.38
CA TYR A 436 0.92 17.24 -9.32
C TYR A 436 0.56 18.21 -8.18
N VAL A 437 1.53 18.98 -7.68
CA VAL A 437 1.28 19.97 -6.62
C VAL A 437 0.43 21.14 -7.14
N SER A 438 0.54 21.52 -8.42
CA SER A 438 -0.35 22.53 -9.03
C SER A 438 -1.79 22.03 -9.13
N ALA A 439 -2.00 20.78 -9.50
CA ALA A 439 -3.31 20.13 -9.47
C ALA A 439 -3.86 20.03 -8.03
N ALA A 440 -3.01 19.76 -7.03
CA ALA A 440 -3.44 19.67 -5.63
C ALA A 440 -3.95 21.01 -5.10
N VAL A 441 -3.23 22.11 -5.40
CA VAL A 441 -3.67 23.47 -5.09
C VAL A 441 -4.95 23.81 -5.84
N GLY A 442 -5.02 23.51 -7.14
CA GLY A 442 -6.19 23.77 -7.99
C GLY A 442 -7.47 23.09 -7.52
N LEU A 443 -7.43 21.77 -7.37
CA LEU A 443 -8.54 20.94 -6.86
C LEU A 443 -8.97 21.33 -5.45
N SER A 444 -8.05 21.81 -4.61
CA SER A 444 -8.39 22.34 -3.28
C SER A 444 -9.14 23.66 -3.39
N LEU A 445 -8.68 24.60 -4.23
CA LEU A 445 -9.36 25.88 -4.45
C LEU A 445 -10.75 25.70 -5.06
N GLU A 446 -10.98 24.69 -5.92
CA GLU A 446 -12.32 24.35 -6.44
C GLU A 446 -13.34 23.97 -5.36
N LYS A 447 -12.88 23.60 -4.15
CA LYS A 447 -13.74 23.21 -3.01
C LYS A 447 -13.84 24.28 -1.93
N MET A 448 -13.15 25.40 -2.09
CA MET A 448 -13.05 26.49 -1.13
C MET A 448 -14.12 27.56 -1.39
N SER A 449 -14.75 28.09 -0.34
CA SER A 449 -15.60 29.29 -0.46
C SER A 449 -14.82 30.58 -0.19
N LYS A 450 -15.35 31.71 -0.66
CA LYS A 450 -14.70 33.03 -0.51
C LYS A 450 -14.44 33.39 0.96
N GLU A 451 -15.39 33.06 1.84
CA GLU A 451 -15.30 33.35 3.27
C GLU A 451 -14.11 32.58 3.91
N GLU A 452 -13.92 31.31 3.54
CA GLU A 452 -12.81 30.47 4.00
C GLU A 452 -11.45 31.00 3.47
N LEU A 453 -11.43 31.61 2.28
CA LEU A 453 -10.23 32.25 1.72
C LEU A 453 -9.85 33.54 2.47
N ASP A 454 -10.84 34.39 2.78
CA ASP A 454 -10.64 35.65 3.51
C ASP A 454 -10.25 35.42 4.99
N GLU A 455 -10.69 34.30 5.60
CA GLU A 455 -10.25 33.87 6.94
C GLU A 455 -8.75 33.52 7.01
N THR A 456 -8.18 33.02 5.91
CA THR A 456 -6.84 32.41 5.92
C THR A 456 -5.75 33.40 5.51
N LYS A 457 -5.20 34.10 6.52
CA LYS A 457 -4.08 35.03 6.34
C LYS A 457 -2.91 34.36 5.61
N ASP A 458 -2.28 35.13 4.72
CA ASP A 458 -1.14 34.77 3.87
C ASP A 458 -1.35 33.73 2.75
N VAL A 459 -2.47 32.98 2.71
CA VAL A 459 -2.76 32.04 1.58
C VAL A 459 -2.85 32.79 0.26
N MET A 460 -3.71 33.82 0.20
CA MET A 460 -3.86 34.67 -0.98
C MET A 460 -2.54 35.29 -1.47
N HIS A 461 -1.74 35.84 -0.57
CA HIS A 461 -0.42 36.41 -0.93
C HIS A 461 0.50 35.34 -1.52
N SER A 462 0.46 34.13 -0.97
CA SER A 462 1.26 33.00 -1.44
C SER A 462 0.77 32.47 -2.79
N ILE A 463 -0.54 32.43 -3.06
CA ILE A 463 -1.10 32.12 -4.39
C ILE A 463 -0.61 33.14 -5.41
N LEU A 464 -0.78 34.44 -5.14
CA LEU A 464 -0.34 35.52 -6.04
C LEU A 464 1.15 35.46 -6.34
N LYS A 465 1.98 35.24 -5.30
CA LYS A 465 3.43 35.02 -5.45
C LYS A 465 3.74 33.81 -6.34
N GLY A 466 3.08 32.68 -6.11
CA GLY A 466 3.29 31.45 -6.88
C GLY A 466 2.88 31.57 -8.35
N VAL A 467 1.77 32.25 -8.63
CA VAL A 467 1.35 32.60 -9.99
C VAL A 467 2.43 33.46 -10.66
N SER A 468 2.87 34.56 -10.03
CA SER A 468 3.92 35.43 -10.59
C SER A 468 5.22 34.67 -10.88
N CYS A 469 5.75 33.92 -9.92
CA CYS A 469 6.99 33.15 -10.08
C CYS A 469 6.91 32.07 -11.17
N ARG A 470 5.72 31.56 -11.50
CA ARG A 470 5.51 30.58 -12.58
C ARG A 470 5.25 31.21 -13.93
N LEU A 471 4.62 32.38 -14.00
CA LEU A 471 4.47 33.17 -15.24
C LEU A 471 5.84 33.68 -15.75
N GLU A 472 6.77 34.00 -14.85
CA GLU A 472 8.18 34.29 -15.17
C GLU A 472 8.94 33.10 -15.81
N SER A 473 8.39 31.87 -15.79
CA SER A 473 9.08 30.68 -16.29
C SER A 473 9.12 30.65 -17.83
N PRO A 474 10.27 30.31 -18.45
CA PRO A 474 10.36 30.11 -19.90
C PRO A 474 9.56 28.87 -20.37
N ASN A 475 9.23 27.94 -19.48
CA ASN A 475 8.47 26.73 -19.83
C ASN A 475 6.95 27.01 -19.92
N HIS A 476 6.36 26.78 -21.09
CA HIS A 476 4.92 26.99 -21.32
C HIS A 476 4.03 26.15 -20.41
N LEU A 477 4.40 24.90 -20.09
CA LEU A 477 3.61 24.04 -19.19
C LEU A 477 3.55 24.63 -17.76
N VAL A 478 4.67 25.21 -17.28
CA VAL A 478 4.72 25.90 -15.98
C VAL A 478 3.87 27.17 -16.00
N ARG A 479 3.84 27.91 -17.12
CA ARG A 479 2.92 29.04 -17.30
C ARG A 479 1.45 28.59 -17.34
N LYS A 480 1.13 27.48 -18.01
CA LYS A 480 -0.20 26.88 -18.04
C LYS A 480 -0.68 26.49 -16.63
N MET A 481 0.18 25.87 -15.80
CA MET A 481 -0.12 25.63 -14.38
C MET A 481 -0.51 26.92 -13.63
N ALA A 482 0.25 28.01 -13.83
CA ALA A 482 -0.03 29.31 -13.23
C ALA A 482 -1.39 29.87 -13.70
N SER A 483 -1.65 29.84 -15.01
CA SER A 483 -2.90 30.30 -15.62
C SER A 483 -4.11 29.53 -15.12
N SER A 484 -4.01 28.19 -15.00
CA SER A 484 -5.08 27.34 -14.47
C SER A 484 -5.38 27.63 -13.00
N VAL A 485 -4.36 27.75 -12.15
CA VAL A 485 -4.57 28.12 -10.73
C VAL A 485 -5.14 29.53 -10.58
N ALA A 486 -4.68 30.48 -11.39
CA ALA A 486 -5.23 31.85 -11.42
C ALA A 486 -6.71 31.88 -11.85
N LEU A 487 -7.11 31.03 -12.81
CA LEU A 487 -8.51 30.88 -13.21
C LEU A 487 -9.39 30.37 -12.05
N VAL A 488 -9.01 29.27 -11.36
CA VAL A 488 -9.79 28.79 -10.19
C VAL A 488 -9.87 29.87 -9.12
N PHE A 489 -8.73 30.46 -8.77
CA PHE A 489 -8.65 31.50 -7.75
C PHE A 489 -9.57 32.69 -8.05
N SER A 490 -9.63 33.11 -9.32
CA SER A 490 -10.57 34.15 -9.75
C SER A 490 -12.04 33.71 -9.66
N LYS A 491 -12.37 32.45 -10.01
CA LYS A 491 -13.73 31.88 -9.84
C LYS A 491 -14.15 31.85 -8.37
N VAL A 492 -13.22 31.66 -7.41
CA VAL A 492 -13.52 31.71 -5.96
C VAL A 492 -13.78 33.14 -5.47
N ILE A 493 -13.04 34.15 -5.97
CA ILE A 493 -13.15 35.55 -5.52
C ILE A 493 -14.32 36.32 -6.17
N ASP A 494 -14.51 36.15 -7.48
CA ASP A 494 -15.57 36.76 -8.29
C ASP A 494 -16.00 35.79 -9.43
N PRO A 495 -16.95 34.88 -9.17
CA PRO A 495 -17.47 33.93 -10.15
C PRO A 495 -17.99 34.59 -11.45
N ASN A 496 -18.36 35.87 -11.42
CA ASN A 496 -18.93 36.59 -12.56
C ASN A 496 -17.85 37.16 -13.50
N ASN A 497 -16.59 37.19 -13.07
CA ASN A 497 -15.48 37.75 -13.84
C ASN A 497 -14.20 36.90 -13.69
N PRO A 498 -14.20 35.64 -14.19
CA PRO A 498 -13.03 34.79 -14.20
C PRO A 498 -11.87 35.38 -15.02
N LEU A 499 -10.64 35.15 -14.55
CA LEU A 499 -9.40 35.62 -15.15
C LEU A 499 -8.81 34.53 -16.06
N TYR A 500 -8.85 34.78 -17.36
CA TYR A 500 -8.20 33.97 -18.38
C TYR A 500 -6.82 34.58 -18.70
N LEU A 501 -5.75 33.84 -18.41
CA LEU A 501 -4.34 34.22 -18.68
C LEU A 501 -3.70 33.42 -19.83
N ASP A 502 -4.39 32.39 -20.33
CA ASP A 502 -3.99 31.55 -21.44
C ASP A 502 -5.23 31.21 -22.28
N ASP A 503 -5.10 31.27 -23.61
CA ASP A 503 -6.19 31.00 -24.56
C ASP A 503 -6.69 29.54 -24.49
N SER A 504 -5.88 28.63 -23.93
CA SER A 504 -6.29 27.24 -23.69
C SER A 504 -7.30 27.07 -22.54
N CYS A 505 -7.47 28.06 -21.66
CA CYS A 505 -8.29 27.95 -20.45
C CYS A 505 -9.79 28.25 -20.65
N THR A 506 -10.37 27.89 -21.80
CA THR A 506 -11.74 28.27 -22.17
C THR A 506 -12.85 27.31 -21.71
N GLU A 507 -12.51 26.14 -21.16
CA GLU A 507 -13.48 25.13 -20.70
C GLU A 507 -13.96 25.37 -19.26
N ASP A 508 -15.20 24.97 -18.96
CA ASP A 508 -15.79 25.08 -17.61
C ASP A 508 -15.02 24.22 -16.59
N THR A 509 -14.53 23.07 -17.02
CA THR A 509 -13.70 22.13 -16.26
C THR A 509 -12.23 22.27 -16.65
N ILE A 510 -11.34 22.41 -15.67
CA ILE A 510 -9.90 22.51 -15.92
C ILE A 510 -9.29 21.12 -16.04
N ASP A 511 -8.51 20.91 -17.11
CA ASP A 511 -7.65 19.73 -17.26
C ASP A 511 -6.44 19.82 -16.32
N TRP A 512 -6.57 19.20 -15.15
CA TRP A 512 -5.51 19.04 -14.15
C TRP A 512 -4.45 17.99 -14.52
N GLU A 513 -4.63 17.24 -15.61
CA GLU A 513 -3.58 16.39 -16.20
C GLU A 513 -2.73 17.17 -17.23
N PHE A 514 -3.14 18.40 -17.55
CA PHE A 514 -2.48 19.37 -18.43
C PHE A 514 -2.13 18.85 -19.84
N GLY A 515 -2.79 17.79 -20.32
CA GLY A 515 -2.56 17.14 -21.60
C GLY A 515 -1.40 16.12 -21.59
N LEU A 516 -0.93 15.68 -20.42
CA LEU A 516 0.14 14.68 -20.29
C LEU A 516 -0.37 13.23 -20.45
N SER A 517 -1.67 12.99 -20.26
CA SER A 517 -2.31 11.70 -20.53
C SER A 517 -2.46 11.48 -22.03
N THR A 518 -2.04 10.32 -22.53
CA THR A 518 -2.26 9.95 -23.93
C THR A 518 -3.76 9.86 -24.22
N PRO A 519 -4.26 10.45 -25.33
CA PRO A 519 -5.67 10.36 -25.68
C PRO A 519 -6.00 8.93 -26.11
N GLU A 520 -6.49 8.12 -25.17
CA GLU A 520 -7.16 6.87 -25.51
C GLU A 520 -8.37 7.17 -26.40
N LYS A 521 -8.55 6.29 -27.39
CA LYS A 521 -9.43 6.49 -28.54
C LYS A 521 -10.90 6.45 -28.15
N VAL A 522 -11.44 7.59 -27.71
CA VAL A 522 -12.87 7.76 -27.42
C VAL A 522 -13.68 7.40 -28.66
N THR A 523 -14.45 6.33 -28.56
CA THR A 523 -15.39 5.92 -29.61
C THR A 523 -16.68 6.70 -29.41
N SER A 524 -16.71 7.93 -29.92
CA SER A 524 -17.86 8.84 -29.78
C SER A 524 -19.08 8.33 -30.55
N GLY A 525 -20.04 7.76 -29.83
CA GLY A 525 -21.36 7.42 -30.35
C GLY A 525 -22.32 8.61 -30.31
N THR A 526 -22.55 9.20 -31.49
CA THR A 526 -23.80 9.85 -31.90
C THR A 526 -24.35 11.03 -31.06
N SER A 527 -24.21 12.25 -31.61
CA SER A 527 -25.30 13.23 -31.63
C SER A 527 -25.32 13.95 -32.99
N SER A 528 -26.50 14.44 -33.41
CA SER A 528 -26.84 14.66 -34.82
C SER A 528 -26.46 16.03 -35.39
N CYS A 529 -25.91 16.04 -36.61
CA CYS A 529 -25.69 17.25 -37.42
C CYS A 529 -26.82 17.45 -38.45
N ILE A 530 -27.34 18.66 -38.60
CA ILE A 530 -28.38 19.02 -39.58
C ILE A 530 -27.76 19.74 -40.79
N GLN A 531 -27.73 19.02 -41.90
CA GLN A 531 -27.80 19.42 -43.32
C GLN A 531 -27.60 20.89 -43.75
N GLN A 532 -26.71 21.07 -44.73
CA GLN A 532 -27.05 21.65 -46.04
C GLN A 532 -26.01 21.29 -47.14
N GLY A 533 -26.46 20.60 -48.21
CA GLY A 533 -26.08 20.76 -49.63
C GLY A 533 -24.63 20.47 -50.11
N ILE A 534 -24.34 19.92 -51.30
CA ILE A 534 -25.11 19.53 -52.51
C ILE A 534 -24.34 18.39 -53.23
N ASP A 535 -25.07 17.44 -53.84
CA ASP A 535 -24.80 16.51 -54.98
C ASP A 535 -23.34 16.20 -55.44
N ASN A 536 -22.96 14.97 -55.87
CA ASN A 536 -23.68 13.92 -56.62
C ASN A 536 -23.02 12.52 -56.40
N PRO A 537 -23.64 11.39 -56.84
CA PRO A 537 -23.23 10.03 -56.46
C PRO A 537 -22.46 9.25 -57.55
N GLU A 538 -21.67 8.26 -57.12
CA GLU A 538 -21.45 7.02 -57.90
C GLU A 538 -21.15 5.84 -56.96
N ALA A 539 -21.60 4.64 -57.33
CA ALA A 539 -21.58 3.44 -56.48
C ALA A 539 -20.63 2.37 -57.03
N SER A 540 -20.13 1.46 -56.17
CA SER A 540 -20.35 0.00 -56.29
C SER A 540 -19.46 -0.89 -55.38
N THR A 541 -20.11 -1.85 -54.72
CA THR A 541 -19.67 -3.25 -54.43
C THR A 541 -18.30 -3.57 -53.79
N THR A 542 -18.38 -4.03 -52.54
CA THR A 542 -17.91 -5.35 -52.04
C THR A 542 -16.89 -6.19 -52.84
N SER A 543 -15.79 -6.61 -52.18
CA SER A 543 -15.40 -8.04 -52.12
C SER A 543 -14.43 -8.37 -50.98
N VAL A 544 -14.69 -9.49 -50.31
CA VAL A 544 -13.85 -10.20 -49.33
C VAL A 544 -12.70 -10.93 -50.05
N LEU A 545 -11.48 -11.04 -49.45
CA LEU A 545 -10.84 -12.32 -49.08
C LEU A 545 -9.48 -12.19 -48.36
N GLU A 546 -9.28 -13.12 -47.44
CA GLU A 546 -8.08 -13.45 -46.65
C GLU A 546 -6.83 -13.81 -47.49
N LYS A 547 -5.62 -13.64 -46.91
CA LYS A 547 -4.87 -14.80 -46.35
C LYS A 547 -3.56 -14.47 -45.65
N ASP A 548 -3.32 -15.20 -44.55
CA ASP A 548 -2.02 -15.42 -43.91
C ASP A 548 -0.96 -15.99 -44.87
N LEU A 549 0.32 -15.85 -44.49
CA LEU A 549 1.15 -17.03 -44.19
C LEU A 549 2.46 -16.66 -43.46
N THR A 550 2.79 -17.42 -42.41
CA THR A 550 4.07 -17.36 -41.68
C THR A 550 4.84 -18.68 -41.82
N ARG A 551 6.19 -18.60 -41.89
CA ARG A 551 7.21 -19.59 -41.44
C ARG A 551 8.62 -19.07 -41.82
N LYS A 552 9.58 -18.94 -40.89
CA LYS A 552 10.57 -19.95 -40.41
C LYS A 552 11.46 -20.55 -41.52
N ALA A 553 12.77 -20.79 -41.34
CA ALA A 553 13.78 -20.38 -40.34
C ALA A 553 15.20 -20.85 -40.78
N ASN A 554 16.25 -20.45 -40.03
CA ASN A 554 17.56 -21.10 -39.81
C ASN A 554 18.83 -20.84 -40.67
N ASP A 555 19.91 -20.60 -39.91
CA ASP A 555 21.33 -20.99 -40.02
C ASP A 555 22.33 -20.41 -41.07
N GLY A 556 23.45 -19.87 -40.55
CA GLY A 556 24.78 -20.42 -40.96
C GLY A 556 25.94 -19.52 -41.45
N ILE A 557 26.66 -18.84 -40.53
CA ILE A 557 28.15 -18.71 -40.49
C ILE A 557 28.94 -17.85 -41.54
N SER A 558 29.54 -16.76 -41.02
CA SER A 558 30.85 -16.10 -41.31
C SER A 558 31.27 -15.58 -42.70
N SER A 559 31.74 -14.31 -42.73
CA SER A 559 33.10 -13.94 -43.21
C SER A 559 33.51 -12.55 -42.65
N ASN A 560 34.80 -12.19 -42.77
CA ASN A 560 35.47 -11.17 -41.94
C ASN A 560 35.83 -9.87 -42.73
N GLY A 561 35.74 -8.68 -42.11
CA GLY A 561 36.12 -7.39 -42.72
C GLY A 561 36.51 -6.33 -41.67
N LYS A 562 37.62 -5.60 -41.89
CA LYS A 562 38.38 -4.92 -40.80
C LYS A 562 38.05 -3.42 -40.53
N SER A 563 38.07 -3.11 -39.23
CA SER A 563 38.61 -1.88 -38.59
C SER A 563 37.89 -0.51 -38.68
N LYS A 564 37.53 0.04 -37.51
CA LYS A 564 38.36 1.03 -36.77
C LYS A 564 37.87 1.22 -35.32
N ASN A 565 38.79 1.57 -34.41
CA ASN A 565 38.58 1.56 -32.96
C ASN A 565 37.84 2.79 -32.41
N ARG A 566 37.00 2.58 -31.39
CA ARG A 566 36.88 3.46 -30.21
C ARG A 566 36.73 2.59 -28.95
N LYS A 567 37.35 3.02 -27.85
CA LYS A 567 37.42 2.25 -26.59
C LYS A 567 36.14 2.37 -25.78
N SER A 568 35.87 1.32 -25.00
CA SER A 568 34.77 1.15 -24.06
C SER A 568 34.87 2.05 -22.82
N TYR A 569 33.71 2.45 -22.29
CA TYR A 569 33.49 2.68 -20.86
C TYR A 569 32.14 2.07 -20.47
N GLU A 570 32.14 1.25 -19.43
CA GLU A 570 30.92 0.73 -18.80
C GLU A 570 30.25 1.84 -17.97
N PRO A 571 28.91 1.95 -17.97
CA PRO A 571 28.23 2.65 -16.91
C PRO A 571 28.24 1.75 -15.67
N LYS A 572 29.04 2.11 -14.65
CA LYS A 572 28.86 1.55 -13.32
C LYS A 572 27.46 1.92 -12.83
N LEU A 573 26.66 0.90 -12.51
CA LEU A 573 25.46 1.09 -11.71
C LEU A 573 25.90 1.62 -10.34
N VAL A 574 25.37 2.78 -9.96
CA VAL A 574 25.55 3.33 -8.61
C VAL A 574 24.50 2.68 -7.71
N ASP A 575 24.97 2.16 -6.58
CA ASP A 575 24.13 1.56 -5.53
C ASP A 575 23.32 2.67 -4.83
N PRO A 576 21.98 2.59 -4.75
CA PRO A 576 21.17 3.65 -4.14
C PRO A 576 21.31 3.74 -2.60
N ASP A 577 21.98 2.79 -1.94
CA ASP A 577 22.06 2.71 -0.47
C ASP A 577 23.44 3.08 0.14
N GLU A 578 24.31 3.82 -0.58
CA GLU A 578 25.62 4.27 -0.06
C GLU A 578 25.48 5.40 1.00
N ILE A 579 25.75 5.07 2.26
CA ILE A 579 25.65 6.00 3.41
C ILE A 579 26.88 6.92 3.47
N ILE A 580 26.67 8.23 3.35
CA ILE A 580 27.73 9.25 3.45
C ILE A 580 27.93 9.69 4.92
N ASP A 581 29.15 9.53 5.43
CA ASP A 581 29.58 9.99 6.76
C ASP A 581 29.95 11.50 6.74
N PRO A 582 29.37 12.35 7.62
CA PRO A 582 29.61 13.81 7.63
C PRO A 582 31.06 14.26 7.91
N VAL A 583 31.98 13.37 8.30
CA VAL A 583 33.31 13.76 8.80
C VAL A 583 34.37 13.92 7.70
N THR A 584 34.09 13.56 6.44
CA THR A 584 35.10 13.53 5.35
C THR A 584 35.30 14.84 4.58
N LEU A 585 34.75 15.97 5.03
CA LEU A 585 34.93 17.29 4.40
C LEU A 585 35.66 18.30 5.31
N ASN A 586 36.90 17.97 5.69
CA ASN A 586 37.87 18.93 6.19
C ASN A 586 39.31 18.40 5.97
N TYR A 587 40.04 18.94 4.99
CA TYR A 587 41.33 19.61 5.20
C TYR A 587 41.93 20.19 3.89
N GLU A 588 42.26 21.48 3.95
CA GLU A 588 43.24 22.32 3.23
C GLU A 588 43.90 21.87 1.90
N SER A 589 43.91 22.79 0.93
CA SER A 589 45.09 23.57 0.45
C SER A 589 44.65 24.50 -0.71
N GLY A 590 45.11 25.74 -0.92
CA GLY A 590 46.15 26.53 -0.25
C GLY A 590 47.02 27.26 -1.29
N SER A 591 46.87 28.59 -1.44
CA SER A 591 47.86 29.46 -2.10
C SER A 591 47.64 30.94 -1.73
N ASP A 592 48.64 31.54 -1.11
CA ASP A 592 48.66 32.95 -0.69
C ASP A 592 48.87 33.94 -1.86
N ASP A 593 48.55 35.21 -1.64
CA ASP A 593 49.57 36.27 -1.53
C ASP A 593 48.97 37.67 -1.26
N ASN A 594 49.34 38.26 -0.11
CA ASN A 594 49.77 39.67 0.10
C ASN A 594 48.80 40.86 -0.18
N GLU A 595 48.78 41.97 0.55
CA GLU A 595 49.37 42.38 1.85
C GLU A 595 48.76 43.76 2.28
N ASN A 596 48.88 44.10 3.57
CA ASN A 596 49.01 45.44 4.18
C ASN A 596 47.83 46.46 4.27
N ASP A 597 47.45 46.69 5.54
CA ASP A 597 47.57 47.96 6.31
C ASP A 597 46.52 49.11 6.28
N ASP A 598 45.90 49.24 7.47
CA ASP A 598 45.80 50.43 8.34
C ASP A 598 44.96 51.70 8.04
N ALA A 599 44.29 52.13 9.13
CA ALA A 599 44.06 53.52 9.58
C ALA A 599 43.17 54.47 8.72
N SER A 600 42.57 55.55 9.24
CA SER A 600 42.14 55.95 10.60
C SER A 600 41.35 57.27 10.51
N GLU A 601 40.34 57.45 11.37
CA GLU A 601 39.84 58.73 11.95
C GLU A 601 39.42 59.98 11.11
N SER A 602 38.45 60.72 11.69
CA SER A 602 38.19 62.18 11.61
C SER A 602 38.08 62.89 10.23
N SER A 603 36.88 63.30 9.79
CA SER A 603 36.20 64.60 10.06
C SER A 603 36.37 65.60 8.88
N ASP A 604 35.70 66.76 8.77
CA ASP A 604 34.90 67.52 9.74
C ASP A 604 33.68 68.29 9.15
N VAL A 605 32.94 68.89 10.06
CA VAL A 605 31.75 69.77 9.99
C VAL A 605 31.96 71.09 9.21
N SER A 606 30.99 71.50 8.37
CA SER A 606 30.24 72.79 8.50
C SER A 606 29.56 73.28 7.20
N SER A 607 28.27 73.65 7.29
CA SER A 607 27.68 74.91 6.77
C SER A 607 26.15 74.91 6.94
N GLU A 608 25.63 75.95 7.59
CA GLU A 608 24.19 76.15 7.81
C GLU A 608 23.52 76.98 6.69
N SER A 609 22.17 76.98 6.75
CA SER A 609 21.28 78.07 6.30
C SER A 609 20.88 78.12 4.82
N SER A 610 19.64 77.68 4.55
CA SER A 610 18.54 78.65 4.48
C SER A 610 17.17 77.95 4.54
N LEU A 611 16.28 78.44 5.40
CA LEU A 611 14.90 77.99 5.48
C LEU A 611 14.06 78.71 4.42
N GLN A 612 13.33 77.95 3.61
CA GLN A 612 12.16 78.44 2.87
C GLN A 612 10.88 77.79 3.43
N PRO A 613 9.70 78.42 3.28
CA PRO A 613 8.47 77.95 3.92
C PRO A 613 8.00 76.60 3.36
N TYR A 614 7.34 75.80 4.21
CA TYR A 614 6.60 74.63 3.76
C TYR A 614 5.49 75.03 2.79
N ASP A 615 5.51 74.47 1.59
CA ASP A 615 4.36 74.45 0.69
C ASP A 615 3.55 73.18 0.97
N LEU A 616 2.26 73.32 1.28
CA LEU A 616 1.36 72.23 1.65
C LEU A 616 0.45 71.87 0.47
N SER A 617 1.06 71.58 -0.69
CA SER A 617 0.33 71.25 -1.92
C SER A 617 1.00 70.17 -2.79
N ASP A 618 1.56 69.12 -2.18
CA ASP A 618 2.13 67.98 -2.91
C ASP A 618 1.75 66.62 -2.27
N ASP A 619 0.44 66.40 -2.06
CA ASP A 619 -0.14 65.12 -1.59
C ASP A 619 -0.62 64.22 -2.76
N ASP A 620 -0.28 64.57 -4.02
CA ASP A 620 -0.77 63.92 -5.25
C ASP A 620 0.34 63.27 -6.11
N THR A 621 1.62 63.32 -5.69
CA THR A 621 2.73 62.77 -6.49
C THR A 621 3.11 61.32 -6.16
N ASP A 622 2.72 60.78 -5.01
CA ASP A 622 3.05 59.39 -4.61
C ASP A 622 2.37 58.33 -5.51
N LEU A 623 1.31 58.70 -6.24
CA LEU A 623 0.62 57.86 -7.23
C LEU A 623 1.41 57.66 -8.56
N LYS A 624 2.59 58.26 -8.72
CA LYS A 624 3.40 58.18 -9.97
C LYS A 624 4.67 57.34 -9.88
N ARG A 625 4.85 56.58 -8.79
CA ARG A 625 5.95 55.60 -8.72
C ARG A 625 5.60 54.37 -9.58
N LYS A 626 6.43 54.06 -10.59
CA LYS A 626 6.29 52.82 -11.36
C LYS A 626 6.54 51.63 -10.43
N PHE A 627 5.49 50.88 -10.10
CA PHE A 627 5.57 49.67 -9.30
C PHE A 627 6.39 48.61 -10.05
N SER A 628 7.60 48.35 -9.57
CA SER A 628 8.53 47.38 -10.16
C SER A 628 8.29 45.94 -9.67
N GLN A 629 7.64 45.76 -8.53
CA GLN A 629 7.34 44.44 -7.95
C GLN A 629 5.93 44.44 -7.33
N LEU A 630 5.21 43.32 -7.43
CA LEU A 630 3.83 43.18 -6.91
C LEU A 630 3.76 43.39 -5.38
N VAL A 631 4.86 43.11 -4.67
CA VAL A 631 5.01 43.36 -3.21
C VAL A 631 4.89 44.85 -2.87
N ASP A 632 5.36 45.75 -3.74
CA ASP A 632 5.28 47.21 -3.53
C ASP A 632 3.82 47.70 -3.53
N VAL A 633 2.96 47.05 -4.33
CA VAL A 633 1.52 47.35 -4.42
C VAL A 633 0.78 46.88 -3.16
N VAL A 634 1.12 45.70 -2.63
CA VAL A 634 0.55 45.18 -1.38
C VAL A 634 0.98 46.03 -0.18
N ALA A 635 2.21 46.57 -0.19
CA ALA A 635 2.67 47.51 0.82
C ALA A 635 1.94 48.87 0.75
N ALA A 636 1.63 49.37 -0.44
CA ALA A 636 0.82 50.57 -0.63
C ALA A 636 -0.63 50.39 -0.13
N LEU A 637 -1.26 49.26 -0.45
CA LEU A 637 -2.63 48.92 0.00
C LEU A 637 -2.78 48.72 1.51
N ARG A 638 -1.68 48.50 2.25
CA ARG A 638 -1.68 48.46 3.72
C ARG A 638 -1.52 49.83 4.40
N LYS A 639 -1.20 50.89 3.64
CA LYS A 639 -0.94 52.24 4.18
C LYS A 639 -2.13 53.20 4.09
N SER A 640 -3.21 52.83 3.39
CA SER A 640 -4.44 53.61 3.43
C SER A 640 -5.17 53.35 4.76
N ASP A 641 -5.06 54.31 5.70
CA ASP A 641 -5.76 54.32 6.99
C ASP A 641 -7.28 54.55 6.84
N ASP A 642 -7.96 53.63 6.15
CA ASP A 642 -9.41 53.65 5.96
C ASP A 642 -9.97 52.23 6.04
N ALA A 643 -10.48 51.87 7.23
CA ALA A 643 -10.79 50.48 7.61
C ALA A 643 -11.91 49.82 6.79
N ASP A 644 -12.70 50.59 6.03
CA ASP A 644 -13.74 50.11 5.12
C ASP A 644 -13.31 50.04 3.64
N GLY A 645 -12.08 50.45 3.30
CA GLY A 645 -11.59 50.51 1.91
C GLY A 645 -11.32 49.15 1.25
N VAL A 646 -10.93 48.15 2.04
CA VAL A 646 -10.44 46.83 1.58
C VAL A 646 -11.57 45.92 1.06
N SER A 647 -12.83 46.25 1.34
CA SER A 647 -14.02 45.46 0.98
C SER A 647 -14.54 45.66 -0.46
N LYS A 648 -13.97 46.60 -1.23
CA LYS A 648 -14.54 47.01 -2.53
C LYS A 648 -14.03 46.18 -3.73
N PRO A 649 -14.93 45.74 -4.65
CA PRO A 649 -14.56 45.01 -5.87
C PRO A 649 -13.54 45.70 -6.78
N SER A 650 -13.37 47.02 -6.66
CA SER A 650 -12.41 47.82 -7.42
C SER A 650 -10.95 47.49 -7.09
N SER A 651 -10.61 47.15 -5.85
CA SER A 651 -9.23 46.77 -5.49
C SER A 651 -8.84 45.42 -6.11
N TRP A 652 -9.75 44.44 -6.05
CA TRP A 652 -9.58 43.14 -6.71
C TRP A 652 -9.48 43.26 -8.22
N ARG A 653 -10.32 44.08 -8.85
CA ARG A 653 -10.22 44.39 -10.28
C ARG A 653 -8.87 44.99 -10.65
N MET A 654 -8.31 45.87 -9.83
CA MET A 654 -6.99 46.46 -10.09
C MET A 654 -5.87 45.42 -10.01
N LEU A 655 -5.92 44.50 -9.03
CA LEU A 655 -4.93 43.42 -8.89
C LEU A 655 -5.03 42.38 -10.03
N LEU A 656 -6.26 42.02 -10.45
CA LEU A 656 -6.51 41.15 -11.61
C LEU A 656 -6.08 41.82 -12.93
N MET A 657 -6.30 43.13 -13.10
CA MET A 657 -5.80 43.89 -14.26
C MET A 657 -4.27 43.94 -14.29
N LEU A 658 -3.60 44.06 -13.14
CA LEU A 658 -2.14 44.04 -13.05
C LEU A 658 -1.55 42.67 -13.41
N LEU A 659 -2.17 41.56 -12.96
CA LEU A 659 -1.79 40.20 -13.40
C LEU A 659 -1.97 40.01 -14.92
N LYS A 660 -3.08 40.53 -15.48
CA LYS A 660 -3.32 40.48 -16.93
C LYS A 660 -2.27 41.30 -17.71
N SER A 661 -1.96 42.52 -17.25
CA SER A 661 -0.94 43.38 -17.84
C SER A 661 0.46 42.77 -17.80
N LEU A 662 0.83 42.07 -16.72
CA LEU A 662 2.09 41.33 -16.62
C LEU A 662 2.19 40.17 -17.63
N SER A 663 1.08 39.46 -17.89
CA SER A 663 1.03 38.42 -18.93
C SER A 663 1.21 39.02 -20.33
N GLU A 664 0.46 40.08 -20.66
CA GLU A 664 0.51 40.76 -21.95
C GLU A 664 1.90 41.37 -22.25
N HIS A 665 2.56 41.96 -21.25
CA HIS A 665 3.92 42.49 -21.41
C HIS A 665 4.97 41.41 -21.66
N HIS A 666 4.85 40.22 -21.05
CA HIS A 666 5.81 39.13 -21.31
C HIS A 666 5.58 38.44 -22.67
N LEU A 667 4.33 38.31 -23.12
CA LEU A 667 4.04 37.79 -24.47
C LEU A 667 4.66 38.67 -25.58
N MET A 668 4.69 39.99 -25.41
CA MET A 668 5.39 40.88 -26.37
C MET A 668 6.92 40.79 -26.29
N SER A 669 7.50 40.35 -25.17
CA SER A 669 8.96 40.26 -25.01
C SER A 669 9.62 39.06 -25.71
N PHE A 670 8.82 38.12 -26.25
CA PHE A 670 9.31 36.93 -26.98
C PHE A 670 8.93 36.93 -28.47
N SER A 671 8.49 38.07 -29.03
CA SER A 671 8.10 38.23 -30.44
C SER A 671 9.15 38.97 -31.31
N THR A 672 10.42 38.87 -30.95
CA THR A 672 11.57 39.42 -31.70
C THR A 672 12.78 38.49 -31.65
#